data_AF-R6VS82-F1
#
_entry.id   AF-R6VS82-F1
#
_cell.length_a   1.000
_cell.length_b   1.000
_cell.length_c   1.000
_cell.angle_alpha   90.00
_cell.angle_beta   90.00
_cell.angle_gamma   90.00
#
_symmetry.space_group_name_H-M   'P 1'
#
loop_
_entity.id
_entity.type
_entity.pdbx_description
1 polymer ?
#
loop_
_entity_poly.entity_id
_entity_poly.type
_entity_poly.pdbx_seq_one_letter_code
_entity_poly.pdbx_strand_id
1 'polypeptide(L)'
;MKQRKRGIRRMFAGAMAVLMVLSAVDVSGWGVMNAKAEETTVETTPQYLTIGSTKIIDNGKFQNNEVSGNDTIYQGTNWYYDSTKNQLVLENASISGHITSMNGDLSIILSGTNTMKSEMLIQSILTESGIVPTLEINGNNHNGSLSCGTISVGDDGLNNNLNIMGATLETSEIDCSGSVTIENSHVVANDDSSTVISGDKIKIVDSYVEAKATTERYEGKVIRSNQPINVSGSQIVVSRALACPDPVLSDCNFSNSVITKQWKEYEKEVNVTKTYVYGKATLKEDLTIASGESIEFESGASITNPEKLTLADGASLLVDGEEHIHNTDGDVTYTWKDDNNHIKNVACKDCPIGYVTKETESHSIGENGFCACDNVYQPAELTTDKYDMDGDGSKDEVYEISNAGQLYWFAGLVNGTLDGVEQNKLANAILTANITANENLLDSLQYDAEGNVSNGSDFISWTPIADCMEDHITQYSGTFDGNNKTVSGLYFNGNSTRIGLFGSSEADGNIKNVGVVDSYFKGNNFVGGVCGRNDGTITNCYNAGNLTAIESAATIGGICGYNGGTIANCYNTGTVTATGSVASVGGVCGYSASPISNCYNIGTVTATGSDADISGICGYNFGPVTNCYYLADTEDENGGKTTAQFASGEVAYLLSQGCTICTIDEVTYDGTIWGQTIGTDNYPTLGGAKVYKNAIYNGCEGKPGEPVSYEYSNTEKNTYGEHPDADNDGKCDDCGQYIDGIGAKLAGYSLSLTGNIGVNFYMELTDDIVNDESAYMNFTLPNGTTSKVYVSGTHEDGSTATTDTTVKDGVTYYVFTCEVAAKEMTSDIKAQMIGNNGEKTGKVYTYTVKEYADYILSHTSAEGSNYGSATVQLVKGMLNYGGAAQKYFGYKTDQLASDGLALTEPVFDDTSIINFIKGEANKASIINYSDPDKVTFKSAYLSLNSTTDLCVYVQFAEDVTVQEDMFAIRLGSNEISKNQYEVTKVNEGNCYKITLHGIKASQLQKQYEFEVNLSDAEQAVLKYGATSYAYTVMSSACDNIDNIESLREVVKALYAYGSCAQGYEYYKNKN
;
A
#
# COMPACT_ATOMS: atom_id res chain seq x y z
N MET A 1 6.34 -55.26 1.09
CA MET A 1 6.89 -56.65 1.02
C MET A 1 6.98 -57.10 -0.46
N LYS A 2 7.44 -58.31 -0.78
CA LYS A 2 7.93 -58.77 -2.10
C LYS A 2 6.94 -58.70 -3.31
N GLN A 3 7.34 -57.93 -4.35
CA GLN A 3 7.68 -58.37 -5.73
C GLN A 3 6.64 -59.06 -6.69
N ARG A 4 6.75 -58.71 -8.00
CA ARG A 4 6.22 -59.36 -9.25
C ARG A 4 4.82 -58.85 -9.71
N LYS A 5 4.44 -58.79 -11.01
CA LYS A 5 4.92 -59.54 -12.22
C LYS A 5 4.54 -58.89 -13.59
N ARG A 6 5.52 -58.71 -14.51
CA ARG A 6 5.51 -58.76 -16.01
C ARG A 6 4.36 -58.18 -16.89
N GLY A 7 4.75 -57.36 -17.90
CA GLY A 7 3.99 -56.92 -19.10
C GLY A 7 4.24 -55.42 -19.36
N ILE A 8 4.29 -54.81 -20.57
CA ILE A 8 3.80 -55.11 -21.94
C ILE A 8 4.86 -54.72 -23.04
N ARG A 9 4.55 -54.80 -24.35
CA ARG A 9 5.37 -54.49 -25.56
C ARG A 9 4.49 -53.81 -26.65
N ARG A 10 4.93 -53.30 -27.83
CA ARG A 10 6.08 -53.60 -28.71
C ARG A 10 6.41 -52.46 -29.73
N MET A 11 7.52 -52.61 -30.46
CA MET A 11 7.98 -52.08 -31.78
C MET A 11 6.89 -51.58 -32.77
N PHE A 12 7.14 -50.69 -33.74
CA PHE A 12 8.29 -50.49 -34.68
C PHE A 12 8.47 -48.98 -35.08
N ALA A 13 9.47 -48.49 -35.84
CA ALA A 13 10.91 -48.80 -36.04
C ALA A 13 11.57 -47.86 -37.11
N GLY A 14 12.91 -47.67 -37.08
CA GLY A 14 13.74 -46.93 -38.07
C GLY A 14 14.40 -45.68 -37.46
N ALA A 15 15.72 -45.54 -37.24
CA ALA A 15 16.91 -45.54 -38.13
C ALA A 15 17.07 -44.21 -38.92
N MET A 16 18.25 -43.55 -39.03
CA MET A 16 19.62 -43.93 -38.64
C MET A 16 20.58 -42.71 -38.45
N ALA A 17 21.48 -42.80 -37.47
CA ALA A 17 22.91 -42.37 -37.42
C ALA A 17 23.47 -41.01 -37.98
N VAL A 18 24.12 -40.24 -37.05
CA VAL A 18 25.54 -39.77 -37.07
C VAL A 18 25.99 -38.52 -37.90
N LEU A 19 26.85 -37.68 -37.27
CA LEU A 19 28.02 -36.88 -37.77
C LEU A 19 28.01 -35.32 -37.76
N MET A 20 29.12 -34.77 -37.22
CA MET A 20 29.90 -33.57 -37.65
C MET A 20 29.49 -32.10 -37.40
N VAL A 21 30.52 -31.25 -37.57
CA VAL A 21 30.71 -29.83 -37.24
C VAL A 21 30.55 -28.96 -38.49
N LEU A 22 29.98 -27.74 -38.38
CA LEU A 22 30.43 -26.50 -39.05
C LEU A 22 29.59 -25.27 -38.64
N SER A 23 29.92 -24.09 -39.18
CA SER A 23 29.54 -22.75 -38.67
C SER A 23 29.07 -21.76 -39.75
N ALA A 24 28.45 -20.67 -39.28
CA ALA A 24 28.29 -19.34 -39.90
C ALA A 24 27.05 -19.04 -40.77
N VAL A 25 26.78 -17.72 -40.90
CA VAL A 25 25.73 -16.97 -41.66
C VAL A 25 24.27 -17.28 -41.24
N ASP A 26 23.28 -16.38 -41.31
CA ASP A 26 23.09 -15.02 -41.91
C ASP A 26 22.02 -14.26 -41.05
N VAL A 27 21.59 -12.98 -41.18
CA VAL A 27 21.65 -11.91 -42.21
C VAL A 27 21.58 -10.50 -41.55
N SER A 28 21.96 -9.46 -42.31
CA SER A 28 21.43 -8.07 -42.33
C SER A 28 21.74 -7.04 -41.21
N GLY A 29 22.41 -5.94 -41.61
CA GLY A 29 22.50 -4.68 -40.86
C GLY A 29 23.18 -3.56 -41.66
N TRP A 30 22.49 -2.42 -41.81
CA TRP A 30 22.98 -1.08 -42.22
C TRP A 30 23.44 -0.85 -43.68
N GLY A 31 23.48 0.43 -44.07
CA GLY A 31 24.17 0.94 -45.26
C GLY A 31 23.29 1.24 -46.48
N VAL A 32 22.71 2.45 -46.57
CA VAL A 32 22.19 2.98 -47.85
C VAL A 32 23.35 3.46 -48.72
N MET A 33 24.04 2.53 -49.37
CA MET A 33 24.98 2.88 -50.44
C MET A 33 24.18 3.24 -51.70
N ASN A 34 24.23 4.52 -52.08
CA ASN A 34 23.81 4.94 -53.42
C ASN A 34 24.74 4.30 -54.45
N ALA A 35 24.25 3.28 -55.15
CA ALA A 35 24.97 2.64 -56.25
C ALA A 35 25.12 3.60 -57.43
N LYS A 36 26.14 4.46 -57.39
CA LYS A 36 26.83 4.86 -58.62
C LYS A 36 27.34 3.58 -59.26
N ALA A 37 27.12 3.42 -60.56
CA ALA A 37 27.76 2.36 -61.31
C ALA A 37 29.26 2.64 -61.34
N GLU A 38 30.03 1.86 -60.58
CA GLU A 38 31.43 1.67 -60.91
C GLU A 38 31.48 0.93 -62.25
N GLU A 39 31.85 1.67 -63.30
CA GLU A 39 32.32 1.04 -64.53
C GLU A 39 33.60 0.29 -64.15
N THR A 40 33.51 -1.03 -64.00
CA THR A 40 34.67 -1.87 -63.66
C THR A 40 35.65 -1.89 -64.82
N THR A 41 36.49 -0.85 -64.90
CA THR A 41 37.69 -0.80 -65.72
C THR A 41 38.55 -2.01 -65.35
N VAL A 42 38.92 -2.81 -66.35
CA VAL A 42 39.75 -3.98 -66.14
C VAL A 42 41.15 -3.49 -65.77
N GLU A 43 41.52 -3.61 -64.50
CA GLU A 43 42.85 -3.24 -64.00
C GLU A 43 43.95 -3.90 -64.85
N THR A 44 44.91 -3.09 -65.26
CA THR A 44 46.03 -3.49 -66.09
C THR A 44 47.32 -3.47 -65.28
N THR A 45 47.93 -4.64 -65.08
CA THR A 45 49.21 -4.74 -64.34
C THR A 45 50.32 -4.01 -65.10
N PRO A 46 51.19 -3.19 -64.45
CA PRO A 46 52.22 -2.41 -65.12
C PRO A 46 53.17 -3.27 -65.96
N GLN A 47 53.55 -2.76 -67.13
CA GLN A 47 54.60 -3.38 -67.95
C GLN A 47 55.98 -3.22 -67.28
N TYR A 48 56.20 -2.13 -66.56
CA TYR A 48 57.39 -1.91 -65.75
C TYR A 48 56.99 -1.31 -64.40
N LEU A 49 57.58 -1.83 -63.32
CA LEU A 49 57.44 -1.30 -61.98
C LEU A 49 58.80 -1.32 -61.29
N THR A 50 59.29 -0.16 -60.87
CA THR A 50 60.60 -0.01 -60.24
C THR A 50 60.57 0.85 -58.98
N ILE A 51 61.37 0.49 -57.98
CA ILE A 51 61.63 1.29 -56.78
C ILE A 51 63.14 1.55 -56.67
N GLY A 52 63.55 2.79 -56.92
CA GLY A 52 64.96 3.14 -57.14
C GLY A 52 65.55 2.35 -58.30
N SER A 53 66.68 1.66 -58.07
CA SER A 53 67.29 0.76 -59.06
C SER A 53 66.66 -0.64 -59.12
N THR A 54 65.70 -0.95 -58.25
CA THR A 54 65.12 -2.29 -58.09
C THR A 54 63.96 -2.48 -59.05
N LYS A 55 64.05 -3.49 -59.93
CA LYS A 55 62.93 -3.92 -60.79
C LYS A 55 62.05 -4.93 -60.07
N ILE A 56 60.76 -4.61 -59.93
CA ILE A 56 59.71 -5.49 -59.40
C ILE A 56 58.97 -6.17 -60.56
N ILE A 57 58.70 -5.39 -61.62
CA ILE A 57 58.21 -5.90 -62.90
C ILE A 57 59.14 -5.41 -64.01
N ASP A 58 59.56 -6.31 -64.90
CA ASP A 58 60.36 -6.00 -66.08
C ASP A 58 59.70 -6.58 -67.34
N ASN A 59 59.23 -5.72 -68.24
CA ASN A 59 58.51 -6.07 -69.47
C ASN A 59 57.35 -7.07 -69.25
N GLY A 60 56.44 -6.73 -68.34
CA GLY A 60 55.26 -7.53 -67.98
C GLY A 60 55.55 -8.80 -67.18
N LYS A 61 56.77 -8.97 -66.65
CA LYS A 61 57.15 -10.13 -65.83
C LYS A 61 57.55 -9.73 -64.42
N PHE A 62 56.83 -10.28 -63.44
CA PHE A 62 57.16 -10.18 -62.02
C PHE A 62 58.53 -10.82 -61.71
N GLN A 63 59.31 -10.18 -60.84
CA GLN A 63 60.70 -10.53 -60.53
C GLN A 63 60.85 -11.01 -59.07
N ASN A 64 60.26 -12.16 -58.70
CA ASN A 64 60.33 -12.72 -57.34
C ASN A 64 61.77 -12.69 -56.77
N ASN A 65 61.92 -12.25 -55.51
CA ASN A 65 63.20 -12.14 -54.81
C ASN A 65 63.43 -13.20 -53.71
N GLU A 66 62.52 -14.18 -53.57
CA GLU A 66 62.55 -15.29 -52.60
C GLU A 66 62.48 -14.89 -51.11
N VAL A 67 62.64 -13.61 -50.76
CA VAL A 67 62.68 -13.10 -49.36
C VAL A 67 61.36 -13.27 -48.62
N SER A 68 60.23 -13.20 -49.32
CA SER A 68 58.87 -13.32 -48.75
C SER A 68 58.49 -14.76 -48.39
N GLY A 69 59.15 -15.77 -48.98
CA GLY A 69 58.66 -17.15 -48.97
C GLY A 69 57.37 -17.38 -49.77
N ASN A 70 56.91 -16.40 -50.57
CA ASN A 70 55.72 -16.48 -51.41
C ASN A 70 56.02 -16.01 -52.84
N ASP A 71 55.77 -16.88 -53.83
CA ASP A 71 56.07 -16.64 -55.25
C ASP A 71 55.31 -15.47 -55.90
N THR A 72 54.38 -14.83 -55.18
CA THR A 72 53.63 -13.64 -55.65
C THR A 72 53.99 -12.34 -54.93
N ILE A 73 54.93 -12.34 -53.97
CA ILE A 73 55.25 -11.16 -53.15
C ILE A 73 56.72 -10.78 -53.27
N TYR A 74 56.99 -9.56 -53.75
CA TYR A 74 58.32 -8.96 -53.74
C TYR A 74 58.52 -8.23 -52.41
N GLN A 75 59.38 -8.74 -51.53
CA GLN A 75 59.58 -8.17 -50.21
C GLN A 75 60.72 -7.13 -50.20
N GLY A 76 60.43 -5.92 -49.73
CA GLY A 76 61.41 -4.90 -49.38
C GLY A 76 61.51 -4.68 -47.87
N THR A 77 62.28 -3.66 -47.47
CA THR A 77 62.35 -3.20 -46.08
C THR A 77 61.16 -2.31 -45.77
N ASN A 78 60.25 -2.78 -44.91
CA ASN A 78 59.00 -2.10 -44.54
C ASN A 78 58.07 -1.80 -45.74
N TRP A 79 58.20 -2.53 -46.84
CA TRP A 79 57.26 -2.50 -47.97
C TRP A 79 57.25 -3.84 -48.70
N TYR A 80 56.18 -4.13 -49.42
CA TYR A 80 56.11 -5.27 -50.35
C TYR A 80 55.21 -4.98 -51.54
N TYR A 81 55.39 -5.69 -52.65
CA TYR A 81 54.45 -5.66 -53.78
C TYR A 81 53.79 -7.03 -53.96
N ASP A 82 52.45 -7.06 -54.00
CA ASP A 82 51.63 -8.25 -54.19
C ASP A 82 51.14 -8.33 -55.64
N SER A 83 51.72 -9.26 -56.41
CA SER A 83 51.40 -9.45 -57.83
C SER A 83 50.02 -10.09 -58.08
N THR A 84 49.29 -10.50 -57.04
CA THR A 84 47.90 -10.98 -57.18
C THR A 84 46.86 -9.87 -57.07
N LYS A 85 47.24 -8.73 -56.48
CA LYS A 85 46.36 -7.58 -56.24
C LYS A 85 46.80 -6.30 -56.96
N ASN A 86 47.92 -6.33 -57.70
CA ASN A 86 48.53 -5.14 -58.31
C ASN A 86 48.90 -4.03 -57.31
N GLN A 87 49.19 -4.41 -56.05
CA GLN A 87 49.32 -3.48 -54.91
C GLN A 87 50.76 -3.38 -54.40
N LEU A 88 51.27 -2.15 -54.30
CA LEU A 88 52.49 -1.81 -53.57
C LEU A 88 52.11 -1.35 -52.15
N VAL A 89 52.40 -2.14 -51.13
CA VAL A 89 52.08 -1.84 -49.74
C VAL A 89 53.30 -1.25 -49.03
N LEU A 90 53.15 -0.08 -48.42
CA LEU A 90 54.17 0.60 -47.61
C LEU A 90 53.75 0.58 -46.14
N GLU A 91 54.59 0.04 -45.25
CA GLU A 91 54.27 -0.21 -43.83
C GLU A 91 55.33 0.42 -42.91
N ASN A 92 55.26 1.74 -42.72
CA ASN A 92 56.34 2.56 -42.11
C ASN A 92 57.64 2.50 -42.93
N ALA A 93 57.51 2.65 -44.25
CA ALA A 93 58.61 2.61 -45.22
C ALA A 93 59.43 3.90 -45.27
N SER A 94 60.74 3.75 -45.54
CA SER A 94 61.64 4.86 -45.88
C SER A 94 62.29 4.58 -47.24
N ILE A 95 61.67 5.08 -48.31
CA ILE A 95 62.04 4.80 -49.70
C ILE A 95 63.05 5.83 -50.21
N SER A 96 64.25 5.37 -50.59
CA SER A 96 65.38 6.24 -50.97
C SER A 96 65.56 6.42 -52.48
N GLY A 97 64.51 6.26 -53.28
CA GLY A 97 64.55 6.28 -54.75
C GLY A 97 63.15 6.49 -55.35
N HIS A 98 63.07 6.82 -56.64
CA HIS A 98 61.80 6.98 -57.36
C HIS A 98 60.94 5.72 -57.32
N ILE A 99 59.62 5.89 -57.25
CA ILE A 99 58.65 4.82 -57.56
C ILE A 99 58.15 5.12 -58.97
N THR A 100 58.31 4.18 -59.91
CA THR A 100 57.95 4.39 -61.31
C THR A 100 57.10 3.22 -61.83
N SER A 101 55.89 3.52 -62.28
CA SER A 101 55.00 2.63 -63.02
C SER A 101 54.96 3.05 -64.50
N MET A 102 54.90 2.07 -65.41
CA MET A 102 54.70 2.31 -66.84
C MET A 102 53.69 1.35 -67.44
N ASN A 103 52.79 1.88 -68.27
CA ASN A 103 51.83 1.14 -69.09
C ASN A 103 50.94 0.17 -68.28
N GLY A 104 50.44 0.62 -67.14
CA GLY A 104 49.43 -0.07 -66.33
C GLY A 104 49.13 0.66 -65.03
N ASP A 105 47.99 0.32 -64.43
CA ASP A 105 47.48 0.85 -63.18
C ASP A 105 48.36 0.42 -62.00
N LEU A 106 48.41 1.21 -60.92
CA LEU A 106 49.14 0.86 -59.70
C LEU A 106 48.41 1.41 -58.47
N SER A 107 48.10 0.54 -57.50
CA SER A 107 47.59 0.96 -56.20
C SER A 107 48.70 0.91 -55.15
N ILE A 108 49.06 2.07 -54.61
CA ILE A 108 49.99 2.22 -53.49
C ILE A 108 49.17 2.26 -52.20
N ILE A 109 49.24 1.19 -51.40
CA ILE A 109 48.53 1.08 -50.12
C ILE A 109 49.47 1.54 -49.00
N LEU A 110 49.02 2.46 -48.16
CA LEU A 110 49.81 3.02 -47.07
C LEU A 110 49.31 2.51 -45.71
N SER A 111 50.27 2.20 -44.83
CA SER A 111 50.04 1.86 -43.42
C SER A 111 51.14 2.49 -42.57
N GLY A 112 50.75 3.14 -41.46
CA GLY A 112 51.68 3.90 -40.63
C GLY A 112 52.31 5.08 -41.37
N THR A 113 53.48 5.53 -40.91
CA THR A 113 54.14 6.74 -41.43
C THR A 113 55.21 6.42 -42.46
N ASN A 114 54.93 6.71 -43.73
CA ASN A 114 55.83 6.40 -44.84
C ASN A 114 56.53 7.67 -45.36
N THR A 115 57.77 7.52 -45.79
CA THR A 115 58.58 8.64 -46.30
C THR A 115 59.31 8.26 -47.59
N MET A 116 59.27 9.16 -48.55
CA MET A 116 60.24 9.28 -49.63
C MET A 116 61.11 10.51 -49.34
N LYS A 117 62.29 10.58 -49.94
CA LYS A 117 63.04 11.84 -49.90
C LYS A 117 62.40 12.89 -50.82
N SER A 118 62.55 14.17 -50.49
CA SER A 118 62.00 15.28 -51.27
C SER A 118 62.49 15.34 -52.72
N GLU A 119 63.71 14.85 -53.04
CA GLU A 119 64.19 14.78 -54.43
C GLU A 119 63.63 13.58 -55.24
N MET A 120 62.81 12.72 -54.61
CA MET A 120 62.31 11.47 -55.21
C MET A 120 60.81 11.57 -55.50
N LEU A 121 60.50 11.68 -56.80
CA LEU A 121 59.12 11.65 -57.30
C LEU A 121 58.51 10.24 -57.36
N ILE A 122 57.18 10.18 -57.35
CA ILE A 122 56.37 9.05 -57.83
C ILE A 122 55.97 9.35 -59.27
N GLN A 123 56.17 8.41 -60.18
CA GLN A 123 55.85 8.55 -61.60
C GLN A 123 54.91 7.45 -62.09
N SER A 124 53.88 7.85 -62.85
CA SER A 124 53.06 6.96 -63.66
C SER A 124 53.04 7.47 -65.10
N ILE A 125 53.57 6.69 -66.05
CA ILE A 125 53.72 7.09 -67.46
C ILE A 125 53.00 6.10 -68.39
N LEU A 126 52.33 6.62 -69.42
CA LEU A 126 51.88 5.85 -70.58
C LEU A 126 52.80 6.16 -71.78
N THR A 127 53.49 5.15 -72.30
CA THR A 127 54.47 5.31 -73.40
C THR A 127 53.94 4.88 -74.77
N GLU A 128 52.77 4.23 -74.83
CA GLU A 128 52.10 3.77 -76.05
C GLU A 128 50.60 4.06 -75.97
N SER A 129 49.93 4.32 -77.10
CA SER A 129 48.49 4.62 -77.10
C SER A 129 47.66 3.40 -76.71
N GLY A 130 47.08 3.42 -75.50
CA GLY A 130 46.33 2.29 -74.93
C GLY A 130 45.20 2.70 -73.99
N ILE A 131 44.93 1.87 -72.98
CA ILE A 131 44.04 2.22 -71.86
C ILE A 131 44.75 3.26 -70.99
N VAL A 132 44.03 4.27 -70.52
CA VAL A 132 44.51 5.32 -69.62
C VAL A 132 44.83 4.70 -68.25
N PRO A 133 46.11 4.67 -67.80
CA PRO A 133 46.46 4.12 -66.51
C PRO A 133 46.01 5.02 -65.35
N THR A 134 45.69 4.41 -64.23
CA THR A 134 45.36 5.08 -62.97
C THR A 134 46.41 4.76 -61.90
N LEU A 135 47.00 5.80 -61.32
CA LEU A 135 47.75 5.69 -60.07
C LEU A 135 46.77 5.92 -58.91
N GLU A 136 46.68 4.97 -57.99
CA GLU A 136 45.94 5.13 -56.73
C GLU A 136 46.93 5.22 -55.57
N ILE A 137 46.69 6.17 -54.65
CA ILE A 137 47.38 6.26 -53.35
C ILE A 137 46.31 6.13 -52.27
N ASN A 138 46.29 4.98 -51.59
CA ASN A 138 45.23 4.61 -50.66
C ASN A 138 45.76 4.48 -49.22
N GLY A 139 45.30 5.33 -48.31
CA GLY A 139 45.73 5.31 -46.91
C GLY A 139 44.89 4.44 -45.97
N ASN A 140 44.06 3.55 -46.52
CA ASN A 140 43.26 2.58 -45.76
C ASN A 140 42.44 3.26 -44.64
N ASN A 141 41.63 4.26 -45.03
CA ASN A 141 40.80 5.09 -44.13
C ASN A 141 41.59 5.79 -43.01
N HIS A 142 42.55 6.63 -43.40
CA HIS A 142 43.42 7.48 -42.57
C HIS A 142 44.47 6.76 -41.70
N ASN A 143 44.69 5.45 -41.92
CA ASN A 143 45.70 4.68 -41.18
C ASN A 143 47.11 4.76 -41.79
N GLY A 144 47.25 5.27 -43.00
CA GLY A 144 48.52 5.43 -43.72
C GLY A 144 48.79 6.87 -44.12
N SER A 145 50.00 7.34 -43.80
CA SER A 145 50.54 8.60 -44.31
C SER A 145 51.75 8.40 -45.21
N LEU A 146 51.99 9.36 -46.11
CA LEU A 146 53.13 9.42 -47.01
C LEU A 146 53.62 10.87 -47.13
N SER A 147 54.92 11.09 -46.96
CA SER A 147 55.59 12.36 -47.29
C SER A 147 56.56 12.12 -48.46
N CYS A 148 56.45 12.87 -49.56
CA CYS A 148 57.24 12.67 -50.79
C CYS A 148 57.59 13.97 -51.53
N GLY A 149 58.33 13.84 -52.66
CA GLY A 149 58.60 14.92 -53.60
C GLY A 149 57.40 15.20 -54.51
N THR A 150 57.62 15.27 -55.83
CA THR A 150 56.54 15.41 -56.83
C THR A 150 55.76 14.10 -57.01
N ILE A 151 54.45 14.19 -57.29
CA ILE A 151 53.66 13.12 -57.91
C ILE A 151 53.38 13.52 -59.36
N SER A 152 53.93 12.77 -60.32
CA SER A 152 53.90 13.08 -61.75
C SER A 152 53.18 11.96 -62.51
N VAL A 153 52.05 12.29 -63.13
CA VAL A 153 51.08 11.32 -63.67
C VAL A 153 50.70 11.70 -65.10
N GLY A 154 51.45 11.16 -66.06
CA GLY A 154 51.37 11.48 -67.49
C GLY A 154 52.70 11.96 -68.08
N ASP A 155 52.74 12.11 -69.40
CA ASP A 155 53.88 12.68 -70.15
C ASP A 155 53.39 13.21 -71.52
N ASP A 156 54.20 14.04 -72.17
CA ASP A 156 54.05 14.76 -73.45
C ASP A 156 52.86 14.35 -74.39
N GLY A 157 51.63 14.70 -73.98
CA GLY A 157 50.41 14.53 -74.77
C GLY A 157 49.61 13.23 -74.55
N LEU A 158 49.93 12.44 -73.52
CA LEU A 158 49.14 11.28 -73.10
C LEU A 158 48.60 11.45 -71.66
N ASN A 159 47.35 11.01 -71.46
CA ASN A 159 46.62 11.20 -70.20
C ASN A 159 46.73 9.98 -69.29
N ASN A 160 47.09 10.21 -68.02
CA ASN A 160 47.01 9.24 -66.92
C ASN A 160 46.16 9.84 -65.78
N ASN A 161 45.52 9.01 -64.95
CA ASN A 161 44.66 9.44 -63.85
C ASN A 161 45.35 9.26 -62.48
N LEU A 162 44.94 10.07 -61.51
CA LEU A 162 45.37 9.99 -60.11
C LEU A 162 44.17 9.93 -59.17
N ASN A 163 44.12 8.91 -58.31
CA ASN A 163 43.19 8.82 -57.19
C ASN A 163 43.96 8.86 -55.86
N ILE A 164 43.56 9.71 -54.93
CA ILE A 164 44.08 9.77 -53.56
C ILE A 164 42.89 9.52 -52.63
N MET A 165 42.94 8.43 -51.87
CA MET A 165 41.78 7.90 -51.13
C MET A 165 42.15 7.50 -49.71
N GLY A 166 41.43 8.01 -48.70
CA GLY A 166 41.70 7.63 -47.30
C GLY A 166 43.10 7.99 -46.80
N ALA A 167 43.83 8.92 -47.42
CA ALA A 167 45.28 9.09 -47.23
C ALA A 167 45.68 10.42 -46.58
N THR A 168 46.71 10.39 -45.74
CA THR A 168 47.40 11.61 -45.28
C THR A 168 48.67 11.82 -46.12
N LEU A 169 48.65 12.77 -47.03
CA LEU A 169 49.69 12.97 -48.06
C LEU A 169 50.35 14.34 -47.92
N GLU A 170 51.66 14.34 -47.71
CA GLU A 170 52.52 15.51 -47.91
C GLU A 170 53.31 15.32 -49.21
N THR A 171 53.29 16.31 -50.09
CA THR A 171 53.92 16.27 -51.41
C THR A 171 54.43 17.67 -51.77
N SER A 172 55.36 17.81 -52.72
CA SER A 172 55.71 19.15 -53.22
C SER A 172 54.66 19.61 -54.23
N GLU A 173 54.54 18.88 -55.34
CA GLU A 173 53.67 19.19 -56.48
C GLU A 173 52.91 17.93 -56.90
N ILE A 174 51.65 18.08 -57.33
CA ILE A 174 50.83 17.05 -57.97
C ILE A 174 50.61 17.50 -59.42
N ASP A 175 51.34 16.92 -60.36
CA ASP A 175 51.16 17.17 -61.79
C ASP A 175 50.51 15.96 -62.47
N CYS A 176 49.34 16.17 -63.07
CA CYS A 176 48.53 15.11 -63.66
C CYS A 176 47.92 15.57 -64.99
N SER A 177 48.13 14.82 -66.07
CA SER A 177 47.57 15.15 -67.39
C SER A 177 46.12 14.70 -67.59
N GLY A 178 45.65 13.71 -66.82
CA GLY A 178 44.26 13.23 -66.80
C GLY A 178 43.45 13.77 -65.62
N SER A 179 42.58 12.94 -65.03
CA SER A 179 41.74 13.35 -63.90
C SER A 179 42.39 13.11 -62.54
N VAL A 180 42.21 14.06 -61.61
CA VAL A 180 42.61 13.93 -60.20
C VAL A 180 41.36 13.79 -59.33
N THR A 181 41.28 12.71 -58.56
CA THR A 181 40.29 12.53 -57.49
C THR A 181 41.00 12.54 -56.14
N ILE A 182 40.56 13.42 -55.23
CA ILE A 182 40.94 13.38 -53.82
C ILE A 182 39.66 13.06 -53.04
N GLU A 183 39.61 11.95 -52.31
CA GLU A 183 38.42 11.51 -51.56
C GLU A 183 38.79 11.05 -50.15
N ASN A 184 38.05 11.54 -49.14
CA ASN A 184 38.21 11.17 -47.73
C ASN A 184 39.69 11.22 -47.27
N SER A 185 40.43 12.28 -47.61
CA SER A 185 41.89 12.36 -47.48
C SER A 185 42.34 13.71 -46.89
N HIS A 186 43.57 13.77 -46.37
CA HIS A 186 44.23 14.99 -45.91
C HIS A 186 45.49 15.22 -46.77
N VAL A 187 45.42 16.14 -47.73
CA VAL A 187 46.50 16.41 -48.70
C VAL A 187 47.13 17.79 -48.45
N VAL A 188 48.45 17.86 -48.45
CA VAL A 188 49.24 19.09 -48.33
C VAL A 188 50.28 19.11 -49.46
N ALA A 189 50.16 20.09 -50.37
CA ALA A 189 51.05 20.27 -51.52
C ALA A 189 51.70 21.67 -51.49
N ASN A 190 53.02 21.73 -51.42
CA ASN A 190 53.79 22.98 -51.29
C ASN A 190 55.00 23.01 -52.26
N ASP A 191 55.02 23.91 -53.24
CA ASP A 191 56.13 24.02 -54.21
C ASP A 191 56.42 25.47 -54.66
N ASP A 192 57.62 25.69 -55.22
CA ASP A 192 58.03 26.93 -55.91
C ASP A 192 57.46 27.03 -57.34
N SER A 193 56.68 26.05 -57.80
CA SER A 193 55.81 26.10 -58.99
C SER A 193 54.67 27.13 -58.84
N SER A 194 54.12 27.60 -59.97
CA SER A 194 52.88 28.43 -59.97
C SER A 194 51.59 27.61 -60.03
N THR A 195 51.69 26.32 -60.33
CA THR A 195 50.58 25.35 -60.32
C THR A 195 51.05 24.13 -59.54
N VAL A 196 50.52 23.98 -58.33
CA VAL A 196 50.98 23.01 -57.33
C VAL A 196 50.09 21.76 -57.32
N ILE A 197 48.84 21.89 -57.80
CA ILE A 197 47.96 20.77 -58.16
C ILE A 197 47.41 21.00 -59.57
N SER A 198 47.72 20.09 -60.48
CA SER A 198 47.34 20.11 -61.90
C SER A 198 46.41 18.94 -62.24
N GLY A 199 45.56 19.09 -63.26
CA GLY A 199 44.64 18.05 -63.72
C GLY A 199 43.74 18.54 -64.85
N ASP A 200 43.42 17.71 -65.84
CA ASP A 200 42.40 18.06 -66.84
C ASP A 200 41.03 18.24 -66.16
N LYS A 201 40.72 17.38 -65.19
CA LYS A 201 39.50 17.40 -64.38
C LYS A 201 39.81 17.07 -62.92
N ILE A 202 39.49 17.97 -61.99
CA ILE A 202 39.72 17.77 -60.55
C ILE A 202 38.40 17.59 -59.78
N LYS A 203 38.37 16.60 -58.88
CA LYS A 203 37.27 16.29 -57.96
C LYS A 203 37.82 16.14 -56.54
N ILE A 204 37.26 16.85 -55.56
CA ILE A 204 37.66 16.82 -54.15
C ILE A 204 36.41 16.52 -53.31
N VAL A 205 36.43 15.44 -52.53
CA VAL A 205 35.29 14.94 -51.74
C VAL A 205 35.73 14.64 -50.31
N ASP A 206 34.98 15.15 -49.34
CA ASP A 206 35.16 14.90 -47.90
C ASP A 206 36.59 15.06 -47.33
N SER A 207 37.42 15.86 -47.99
CA SER A 207 38.86 15.94 -47.76
C SER A 207 39.32 17.26 -47.18
N TYR A 208 40.48 17.27 -46.53
CA TYR A 208 41.29 18.47 -46.33
C TYR A 208 42.31 18.59 -47.47
N VAL A 209 42.46 19.77 -48.07
CA VAL A 209 43.47 20.03 -49.11
C VAL A 209 44.13 21.40 -48.89
N GLU A 210 45.41 21.41 -48.52
CA GLU A 210 46.27 22.61 -48.58
C GLU A 210 47.10 22.61 -49.87
N ALA A 211 47.12 23.72 -50.60
CA ALA A 211 47.92 23.92 -51.81
C ALA A 211 48.61 25.29 -51.81
N LYS A 212 49.93 25.34 -51.97
CA LYS A 212 50.75 26.54 -51.73
C LYS A 212 51.85 26.76 -52.76
N ALA A 213 51.70 27.80 -53.56
CA ALA A 213 52.77 28.32 -54.42
C ALA A 213 53.66 29.27 -53.60
N THR A 214 54.85 28.80 -53.21
CA THR A 214 55.79 29.54 -52.33
C THR A 214 56.57 30.64 -53.05
N THR A 215 56.58 30.63 -54.38
CA THR A 215 57.38 31.55 -55.20
C THR A 215 56.74 32.92 -55.45
N GLU A 216 57.58 33.95 -55.57
CA GLU A 216 57.22 35.25 -56.15
C GLU A 216 57.68 35.40 -57.62
N ARG A 217 57.80 34.30 -58.38
CA ARG A 217 58.40 34.32 -59.75
C ARG A 217 57.49 33.99 -60.92
N TYR A 218 56.46 33.15 -60.71
CA TYR A 218 55.70 32.54 -61.81
C TYR A 218 54.21 32.84 -61.65
N GLU A 219 53.60 33.36 -62.70
CA GLU A 219 52.15 33.61 -62.78
C GLU A 219 51.39 32.30 -63.03
N GLY A 220 50.14 32.22 -62.55
CA GLY A 220 49.30 31.04 -62.71
C GLY A 220 48.34 30.78 -61.54
N LYS A 221 47.53 29.72 -61.71
CA LYS A 221 46.57 29.21 -60.72
C LYS A 221 47.21 28.09 -59.91
N VAL A 222 47.11 28.13 -58.59
CA VAL A 222 47.76 27.18 -57.66
C VAL A 222 47.14 25.80 -57.77
N ILE A 223 45.80 25.71 -57.81
CA ILE A 223 45.08 24.51 -58.26
C ILE A 223 44.50 24.83 -59.64
N ARG A 224 45.07 24.21 -60.68
CA ARG A 224 44.71 24.45 -62.07
C ARG A 224 43.96 23.24 -62.63
N SER A 225 42.78 23.49 -63.19
CA SER A 225 42.08 22.51 -64.02
C SER A 225 41.55 23.11 -65.31
N ASN A 226 41.48 22.28 -66.37
CA ASN A 226 40.93 22.64 -67.68
C ASN A 226 39.39 22.55 -67.68
N GLN A 227 38.83 21.64 -66.89
CA GLN A 227 37.40 21.52 -66.58
C GLN A 227 37.06 22.22 -65.24
N PRO A 228 35.78 22.51 -64.95
CA PRO A 228 35.37 22.98 -63.64
C PRO A 228 35.74 21.99 -62.53
N ILE A 229 36.40 22.49 -61.48
CA ILE A 229 36.75 21.72 -60.27
C ILE A 229 35.46 21.49 -59.47
N ASN A 230 35.24 20.27 -58.98
CA ASN A 230 34.05 19.95 -58.17
C ASN A 230 34.46 19.61 -56.74
N VAL A 231 33.93 20.33 -55.77
CA VAL A 231 34.28 20.23 -54.35
C VAL A 231 33.03 19.98 -53.51
N SER A 232 33.04 18.91 -52.72
CA SER A 232 31.93 18.56 -51.82
C SER A 232 32.42 18.08 -50.45
N GLY A 233 31.76 18.49 -49.37
CA GLY A 233 32.09 18.00 -48.00
C GLY A 233 33.49 18.39 -47.49
N SER A 234 34.20 19.29 -48.16
CA SER A 234 35.66 19.43 -48.05
C SER A 234 36.11 20.77 -47.48
N GLN A 235 37.32 20.80 -46.93
CA GLN A 235 38.01 22.01 -46.49
C GLN A 235 39.24 22.24 -47.36
N ILE A 236 39.34 23.41 -48.00
CA ILE A 236 40.45 23.75 -48.88
C ILE A 236 41.14 25.02 -48.38
N VAL A 237 42.46 24.97 -48.26
CA VAL A 237 43.34 26.12 -48.03
C VAL A 237 44.22 26.29 -49.26
N VAL A 238 44.10 27.42 -49.96
CA VAL A 238 44.89 27.68 -51.17
C VAL A 238 45.62 29.01 -51.06
N SER A 239 46.94 29.00 -51.29
CA SER A 239 47.80 30.16 -51.07
C SER A 239 48.83 30.41 -52.19
N ARG A 240 49.05 31.69 -52.53
CA ARG A 240 50.06 32.13 -53.51
C ARG A 240 50.84 33.35 -53.00
N ALA A 241 52.17 33.26 -53.00
CA ALA A 241 53.03 34.38 -52.62
C ALA A 241 53.07 35.51 -53.68
N LEU A 242 53.09 35.17 -54.98
CA LEU A 242 53.10 36.16 -56.06
C LEU A 242 51.82 37.01 -56.13
N ALA A 243 52.00 38.32 -56.17
CA ALA A 243 51.01 39.30 -56.62
C ALA A 243 50.76 39.17 -58.13
N CYS A 244 49.60 38.66 -58.51
CA CYS A 244 49.26 38.29 -59.88
C CYS A 244 47.74 38.43 -60.09
N PRO A 245 47.26 38.85 -61.28
CA PRO A 245 45.83 39.04 -61.54
C PRO A 245 45.03 37.73 -61.68
N ASP A 246 45.69 36.59 -61.93
CA ASP A 246 45.00 35.29 -62.02
C ASP A 246 44.42 34.86 -60.66
N PRO A 247 43.25 34.19 -60.64
CA PRO A 247 42.72 33.58 -59.43
C PRO A 247 43.64 32.43 -58.93
N VAL A 248 43.61 32.17 -57.63
CA VAL A 248 44.39 31.06 -57.02
C VAL A 248 43.83 29.66 -57.34
N LEU A 249 42.58 29.58 -57.80
CA LEU A 249 41.89 28.35 -58.24
C LEU A 249 41.39 28.49 -59.68
N SER A 250 41.23 27.38 -60.39
CA SER A 250 40.34 27.33 -61.57
C SER A 250 38.86 27.45 -61.18
N ASP A 251 37.99 27.50 -62.18
CA ASP A 251 36.55 27.66 -61.97
C ASP A 251 36.01 26.46 -61.16
N CYS A 252 35.21 26.72 -60.12
CA CYS A 252 34.81 25.73 -59.11
C CYS A 252 33.30 25.66 -58.92
N ASN A 253 32.79 24.45 -58.69
CA ASN A 253 31.51 24.20 -58.04
C ASN A 253 31.78 23.76 -56.58
N PHE A 254 31.20 24.45 -55.60
CA PHE A 254 31.33 24.15 -54.17
C PHE A 254 30.01 23.65 -53.58
N SER A 255 30.07 22.78 -52.57
CA SER A 255 28.90 22.31 -51.81
C SER A 255 29.32 21.75 -50.46
N ASN A 256 28.61 22.07 -49.36
CA ASN A 256 28.93 21.57 -48.01
C ASN A 256 30.43 21.71 -47.64
N SER A 257 31.07 22.82 -48.01
CA SER A 257 32.54 22.96 -48.03
C SER A 257 33.01 24.33 -47.51
N VAL A 258 34.23 24.37 -46.98
CA VAL A 258 34.89 25.59 -46.49
C VAL A 258 36.15 25.88 -47.32
N ILE A 259 36.24 27.08 -47.90
CA ILE A 259 37.29 27.44 -48.86
C ILE A 259 38.04 28.70 -48.41
N THR A 260 39.23 28.53 -47.87
CA THR A 260 40.16 29.61 -47.49
C THR A 260 41.09 29.93 -48.65
N LYS A 261 41.04 31.17 -49.15
CA LYS A 261 41.89 31.68 -50.23
C LYS A 261 42.83 32.73 -49.66
N GLN A 262 44.13 32.58 -49.91
CA GLN A 262 45.19 33.50 -49.50
C GLN A 262 45.99 33.97 -50.72
N TRP A 263 46.07 35.27 -50.96
CA TRP A 263 46.82 35.82 -52.09
C TRP A 263 47.35 37.22 -51.81
N LYS A 264 48.40 37.60 -52.52
CA LYS A 264 48.90 38.98 -52.55
C LYS A 264 48.12 39.76 -53.62
N GLU A 265 47.45 40.85 -53.24
CA GLU A 265 46.59 41.62 -54.14
C GLU A 265 47.41 42.38 -55.19
N TYR A 266 47.14 42.17 -56.47
CA TYR A 266 47.95 42.68 -57.58
C TYR A 266 48.14 44.22 -57.57
N GLU A 267 47.10 45.00 -57.28
CA GLU A 267 47.18 46.47 -57.33
C GLU A 267 47.75 47.12 -56.06
N LYS A 268 47.77 46.40 -54.93
CA LYS A 268 48.11 46.96 -53.61
C LYS A 268 49.29 46.29 -52.91
N GLU A 269 49.74 45.13 -53.42
CA GLU A 269 50.75 44.24 -52.82
C GLU A 269 50.49 43.77 -51.38
N VAL A 270 49.27 43.96 -50.85
CA VAL A 270 48.86 43.47 -49.52
C VAL A 270 48.46 42.00 -49.58
N ASN A 271 48.74 41.26 -48.51
CA ASN A 271 48.21 39.91 -48.34
C ASN A 271 46.71 39.99 -47.99
N VAL A 272 45.91 39.14 -48.62
CA VAL A 272 44.46 39.02 -48.40
C VAL A 272 44.14 37.56 -48.11
N THR A 273 43.49 37.32 -46.97
CA THR A 273 42.81 36.06 -46.65
C THR A 273 41.31 36.27 -46.80
N LYS A 274 40.61 35.32 -47.42
CA LYS A 274 39.15 35.22 -47.36
C LYS A 274 38.71 33.77 -47.23
N THR A 275 37.79 33.50 -46.31
CA THR A 275 37.21 32.18 -46.11
C THR A 275 35.73 32.18 -46.47
N TYR A 276 35.32 31.18 -47.25
CA TYR A 276 33.96 31.03 -47.77
C TYR A 276 33.33 29.73 -47.27
N VAL A 277 32.05 29.76 -46.89
CA VAL A 277 31.29 28.57 -46.44
C VAL A 277 30.08 28.37 -47.35
N TYR A 278 29.96 27.15 -47.90
CA TYR A 278 28.90 26.75 -48.83
C TYR A 278 28.10 25.58 -48.25
N GLY A 279 26.78 25.66 -48.23
CA GLY A 279 25.90 24.61 -47.68
C GLY A 279 26.18 24.25 -46.21
N LYS A 280 25.86 23.00 -45.82
CA LYS A 280 26.14 22.50 -44.46
C LYS A 280 27.55 21.91 -44.42
N ALA A 281 28.53 22.73 -44.10
CA ALA A 281 29.93 22.36 -44.11
C ALA A 281 30.41 21.77 -42.77
N THR A 282 31.37 20.85 -42.84
CA THR A 282 32.04 20.28 -41.65
C THR A 282 33.53 20.57 -41.74
N LEU A 283 34.09 21.24 -40.74
CA LEU A 283 35.53 21.49 -40.65
C LEU A 283 36.26 20.17 -40.39
N LYS A 284 37.24 19.86 -41.24
CA LYS A 284 38.16 18.73 -41.11
C LYS A 284 39.28 19.11 -40.14
N GLU A 285 39.93 20.25 -40.40
CA GLU A 285 40.95 20.87 -39.57
C GLU A 285 40.45 22.16 -38.91
N ASP A 286 41.06 22.52 -37.78
CA ASP A 286 40.66 23.67 -36.98
C ASP A 286 40.92 24.98 -37.73
N LEU A 287 39.97 25.92 -37.67
CA LEU A 287 39.98 27.14 -38.46
C LEU A 287 39.99 28.37 -37.55
N THR A 288 41.01 29.21 -37.68
CA THR A 288 41.05 30.54 -37.06
C THR A 288 40.90 31.63 -38.11
N ILE A 289 39.98 32.57 -37.89
CA ILE A 289 39.86 33.82 -38.66
C ILE A 289 40.52 34.92 -37.84
N ALA A 290 41.55 35.58 -38.38
CA ALA A 290 42.32 36.58 -37.65
C ALA A 290 41.63 37.95 -37.60
N SER A 291 42.11 38.82 -36.71
CA SER A 291 41.63 40.21 -36.60
C SER A 291 41.83 40.97 -37.91
N GLY A 292 40.75 41.53 -38.46
CA GLY A 292 40.73 42.16 -39.78
C GLY A 292 40.54 41.21 -40.98
N GLU A 293 40.38 39.90 -40.74
CA GLU A 293 39.96 38.93 -41.77
C GLU A 293 38.45 38.67 -41.69
N SER A 294 37.92 37.96 -42.71
CA SER A 294 36.48 37.73 -42.87
C SER A 294 36.13 36.29 -43.25
N ILE A 295 35.09 35.75 -42.62
CA ILE A 295 34.41 34.52 -43.05
C ILE A 295 33.02 34.85 -43.63
N GLU A 296 32.74 34.34 -44.83
CA GLU A 296 31.59 34.71 -45.66
C GLU A 296 30.74 33.45 -45.95
N PHE A 297 29.49 33.44 -45.49
CA PHE A 297 28.53 32.34 -45.65
C PHE A 297 27.58 32.62 -46.82
N GLU A 298 27.38 31.62 -47.68
CA GLU A 298 26.30 31.60 -48.68
C GLU A 298 24.92 31.48 -47.99
N SER A 299 23.86 32.00 -48.61
CA SER A 299 22.48 31.91 -48.11
C SER A 299 22.09 30.51 -47.62
N GLY A 300 21.83 30.37 -46.32
CA GLY A 300 21.46 29.11 -45.67
C GLY A 300 22.62 28.13 -45.43
N ALA A 301 23.87 28.55 -45.64
CA ALA A 301 25.06 27.79 -45.25
C ALA A 301 25.29 27.83 -43.73
N SER A 302 25.92 26.80 -43.19
CA SER A 302 26.28 26.72 -41.77
C SER A 302 27.46 25.77 -41.53
N ILE A 303 28.10 25.89 -40.37
CA ILE A 303 29.12 24.94 -39.90
C ILE A 303 28.47 23.96 -38.90
N THR A 304 28.68 22.66 -39.10
CA THR A 304 28.13 21.59 -38.26
C THR A 304 28.88 21.36 -36.96
N ASN A 305 30.17 21.75 -36.92
CA ASN A 305 31.09 21.60 -35.79
C ASN A 305 31.74 22.97 -35.45
N PRO A 306 30.96 23.92 -34.91
CA PRO A 306 31.42 25.29 -34.64
C PRO A 306 32.53 25.37 -33.59
N GLU A 307 32.74 24.33 -32.77
CA GLU A 307 33.84 24.24 -31.83
C GLU A 307 35.24 24.19 -32.48
N LYS A 308 35.30 23.84 -33.77
CA LYS A 308 36.53 23.95 -34.59
C LYS A 308 36.76 25.34 -35.19
N LEU A 309 35.83 26.29 -35.03
CA LEU A 309 35.96 27.66 -35.54
C LEU A 309 36.34 28.64 -34.42
N THR A 310 37.47 29.31 -34.56
CA THR A 310 37.86 30.45 -33.73
C THR A 310 37.75 31.75 -34.51
N LEU A 311 36.96 32.69 -34.02
CA LEU A 311 36.95 34.08 -34.50
C LEU A 311 37.76 34.95 -33.53
N ALA A 312 38.79 35.63 -34.03
CA ALA A 312 39.57 36.58 -33.24
C ALA A 312 38.79 37.89 -33.02
N ASP A 313 39.13 38.63 -31.96
CA ASP A 313 38.59 39.98 -31.73
C ASP A 313 38.88 40.90 -32.94
N GLY A 314 37.83 41.50 -33.51
CA GLY A 314 37.90 42.26 -34.75
C GLY A 314 37.92 41.44 -36.06
N ALA A 315 37.58 40.15 -36.05
CA ALA A 315 37.23 39.40 -37.25
C ALA A 315 35.74 39.62 -37.62
N SER A 316 35.40 39.67 -38.90
CA SER A 316 34.00 39.83 -39.38
C SER A 316 33.39 38.50 -39.84
N LEU A 317 32.13 38.25 -39.45
CA LEU A 317 31.29 37.18 -40.00
C LEU A 317 30.25 37.81 -40.93
N LEU A 318 30.13 37.30 -42.15
CA LEU A 318 29.20 37.81 -43.15
C LEU A 318 28.27 36.73 -43.69
N VAL A 319 27.06 37.12 -44.08
CA VAL A 319 26.07 36.28 -44.79
C VAL A 319 25.64 37.01 -46.06
N ASP A 320 25.75 36.35 -47.21
CA ASP A 320 25.46 36.92 -48.54
C ASP A 320 26.16 38.28 -48.82
N GLY A 321 27.29 38.53 -48.16
CA GLY A 321 28.11 39.75 -48.30
C GLY A 321 27.81 40.88 -47.31
N GLU A 322 26.80 40.75 -46.45
CA GLU A 322 26.48 41.71 -45.38
C GLU A 322 26.99 41.21 -44.01
N GLU A 323 27.38 42.11 -43.11
CA GLU A 323 27.94 41.75 -41.79
C GLU A 323 26.84 41.25 -40.82
N HIS A 324 27.03 40.07 -40.24
CA HIS A 324 26.07 39.42 -39.36
C HIS A 324 26.21 39.95 -37.92
N ILE A 325 25.15 40.60 -37.43
CA ILE A 325 25.03 41.01 -36.04
C ILE A 325 24.27 39.93 -35.27
N HIS A 326 24.87 39.39 -34.20
CA HIS A 326 24.20 38.43 -33.33
C HIS A 326 22.97 39.06 -32.67
N ASN A 327 21.82 38.42 -32.82
CA ASN A 327 20.54 38.80 -32.22
C ASN A 327 20.21 37.93 -30.99
N THR A 328 19.15 38.31 -30.27
CA THR A 328 18.59 37.58 -29.12
C THR A 328 17.16 37.11 -29.42
N ASP A 329 16.87 36.83 -30.70
CA ASP A 329 15.51 36.55 -31.21
C ASP A 329 15.29 35.05 -31.51
N GLY A 330 16.24 34.20 -31.11
CA GLY A 330 16.14 32.74 -31.12
C GLY A 330 15.71 32.17 -29.78
N ASP A 331 15.84 30.86 -29.64
CA ASP A 331 15.30 30.13 -28.49
C ASP A 331 16.05 30.47 -27.19
N VAL A 332 15.30 30.59 -26.09
CA VAL A 332 15.80 30.84 -24.74
C VAL A 332 15.78 29.52 -23.97
N THR A 333 16.91 29.11 -23.39
CA THR A 333 16.97 27.99 -22.44
C THR A 333 17.50 28.45 -21.08
N TYR A 334 17.21 27.69 -20.04
CA TYR A 334 17.54 28.04 -18.67
C TYR A 334 18.21 26.87 -17.94
N THR A 335 19.50 26.98 -17.69
CA THR A 335 20.30 25.97 -16.98
C THR A 335 20.36 26.29 -15.49
N TRP A 336 20.08 25.32 -14.62
CA TRP A 336 20.23 25.48 -13.16
C TRP A 336 21.69 25.76 -12.77
N LYS A 337 21.89 26.50 -11.67
CA LYS A 337 23.24 26.79 -11.15
C LYS A 337 23.32 26.60 -9.64
N ASP A 338 22.45 27.26 -8.87
CA ASP A 338 22.36 27.17 -7.42
C ASP A 338 21.01 27.68 -6.94
N ASP A 339 20.65 27.47 -5.66
CA ASP A 339 19.33 27.79 -5.07
C ASP A 339 18.88 29.26 -5.15
N ASN A 340 19.74 30.15 -5.67
CA ASN A 340 19.51 31.57 -5.80
C ASN A 340 19.66 32.05 -7.26
N ASN A 341 20.20 31.23 -8.18
CA ASN A 341 20.62 31.65 -9.51
C ASN A 341 20.42 30.57 -10.59
N HIS A 342 20.15 31.03 -11.80
CA HIS A 342 20.14 30.22 -13.02
C HIS A 342 20.85 30.94 -14.17
N ILE A 343 21.23 30.20 -15.21
CA ILE A 343 21.89 30.71 -16.41
C ILE A 343 20.89 30.73 -17.55
N LYS A 344 20.68 31.92 -18.12
CA LYS A 344 19.85 32.15 -19.30
C LYS A 344 20.73 32.06 -20.53
N ASN A 345 20.48 31.08 -21.38
CA ASN A 345 21.08 30.96 -22.70
C ASN A 345 20.09 31.56 -23.72
N VAL A 346 20.54 32.43 -24.64
CA VAL A 346 19.69 32.88 -25.76
C VAL A 346 20.41 32.65 -27.08
N ALA A 347 19.84 31.83 -27.95
CA ALA A 347 20.38 31.56 -29.27
C ALA A 347 20.15 32.75 -30.23
N CYS A 348 21.14 33.05 -31.06
CA CYS A 348 20.96 33.94 -32.20
C CYS A 348 20.33 33.16 -33.35
N LYS A 349 19.05 33.43 -33.63
CA LYS A 349 18.18 32.61 -34.50
C LYS A 349 18.77 32.30 -35.88
N ASP A 350 19.32 33.32 -36.51
CA ASP A 350 19.79 33.28 -37.90
C ASP A 350 21.33 33.17 -37.97
N CYS A 351 21.97 32.60 -36.94
CA CYS A 351 23.42 32.52 -36.84
C CYS A 351 24.01 31.30 -37.58
N PRO A 352 24.87 31.49 -38.59
CA PRO A 352 25.49 30.37 -39.33
C PRO A 352 26.41 29.46 -38.51
N ILE A 353 26.77 29.89 -37.29
CA ILE A 353 27.66 29.21 -36.35
C ILE A 353 26.97 28.85 -35.02
N GLY A 354 25.66 29.07 -34.90
CA GLY A 354 24.90 28.72 -33.68
C GLY A 354 25.32 29.50 -32.43
N TYR A 355 25.60 30.80 -32.54
CA TYR A 355 26.01 31.63 -31.40
C TYR A 355 24.91 31.74 -30.32
N VAL A 356 25.31 31.70 -29.05
CA VAL A 356 24.43 31.74 -27.87
C VAL A 356 24.97 32.73 -26.84
N THR A 357 24.19 33.74 -26.45
CA THR A 357 24.52 34.62 -25.31
C THR A 357 24.22 33.92 -23.98
N LYS A 358 24.91 34.32 -22.90
CA LYS A 358 24.72 33.75 -21.56
C LYS A 358 24.66 34.82 -20.49
N GLU A 359 23.56 34.89 -19.76
CA GLU A 359 23.35 35.79 -18.61
C GLU A 359 23.06 34.99 -17.33
N THR A 360 23.34 35.55 -16.16
CA THR A 360 23.01 34.92 -14.86
C THR A 360 21.91 35.72 -14.20
N GLU A 361 20.74 35.11 -14.01
CA GLU A 361 19.58 35.73 -13.37
C GLU A 361 19.33 35.11 -11.98
N SER A 362 19.03 35.97 -11.01
CA SER A 362 18.71 35.57 -9.63
C SER A 362 17.22 35.35 -9.44
N HIS A 363 16.82 34.34 -8.66
CA HIS A 363 15.41 34.00 -8.46
C HIS A 363 15.03 33.72 -7.01
N SER A 364 13.72 33.52 -6.79
CA SER A 364 13.14 32.97 -5.56
C SER A 364 12.25 31.78 -5.92
N ILE A 365 12.60 30.59 -5.43
CA ILE A 365 11.77 29.38 -5.54
C ILE A 365 10.55 29.54 -4.63
N GLY A 366 9.35 29.18 -5.10
CA GLY A 366 8.17 29.06 -4.24
C GLY A 366 8.18 27.76 -3.42
N GLU A 367 7.33 27.65 -2.40
CA GLU A 367 7.26 26.44 -1.55
C GLU A 367 6.93 25.16 -2.36
N ASN A 368 6.27 25.29 -3.51
CA ASN A 368 5.97 24.18 -4.42
C ASN A 368 7.14 23.76 -5.35
N GLY A 369 8.32 24.39 -5.24
CA GLY A 369 9.54 24.02 -5.99
C GLY A 369 9.64 24.55 -7.43
N PHE A 370 8.62 25.25 -7.92
CA PHE A 370 8.68 25.98 -9.19
C PHE A 370 9.34 27.35 -9.01
N CYS A 371 10.13 27.79 -9.99
CA CYS A 371 10.59 29.17 -10.01
C CYS A 371 9.45 30.13 -10.37
N ALA A 372 9.36 31.27 -9.67
CA ALA A 372 8.48 32.37 -10.09
C ALA A 372 9.04 33.20 -11.28
N CYS A 373 10.18 32.78 -11.84
CA CYS A 373 10.90 33.46 -12.91
C CYS A 373 10.51 32.96 -14.32
N ASP A 374 10.53 31.64 -14.51
CA ASP A 374 10.17 30.88 -15.71
C ASP A 374 10.08 29.39 -15.32
N ASN A 375 9.83 28.47 -16.26
CA ASN A 375 9.57 27.02 -16.03
C ASN A 375 10.78 26.18 -15.54
N VAL A 376 11.58 26.71 -14.61
CA VAL A 376 12.74 26.02 -14.03
C VAL A 376 12.33 25.27 -12.76
N TYR A 377 12.69 24.00 -12.70
CA TYR A 377 12.33 23.07 -11.62
C TYR A 377 13.45 22.95 -10.58
N GLN A 378 13.12 22.99 -9.30
CA GLN A 378 14.07 22.68 -8.22
C GLN A 378 14.56 21.22 -8.34
N PRO A 379 15.88 20.95 -8.27
CA PRO A 379 16.41 19.58 -8.24
C PRO A 379 15.94 18.75 -7.04
N ALA A 380 15.71 17.45 -7.26
CA ALA A 380 15.44 16.49 -6.20
C ALA A 380 16.72 16.20 -5.39
N GLU A 381 16.61 15.94 -4.09
CA GLU A 381 17.78 15.76 -3.22
C GLU A 381 18.33 14.32 -3.33
N LEU A 382 19.55 14.16 -3.84
CA LEU A 382 20.18 12.85 -3.97
C LEU A 382 20.76 12.38 -2.62
N THR A 383 20.35 11.19 -2.19
CA THR A 383 20.91 10.46 -1.04
C THR A 383 21.54 9.14 -1.48
N THR A 384 22.54 8.65 -0.75
CA THR A 384 23.30 7.43 -1.12
C THR A 384 23.58 6.47 0.04
N ASP A 385 23.10 6.79 1.25
CA ASP A 385 23.36 6.04 2.49
C ASP A 385 22.08 5.70 3.30
N LYS A 386 20.92 6.14 2.82
CA LYS A 386 19.65 6.15 3.56
C LYS A 386 18.73 4.99 3.21
N TYR A 387 18.45 4.77 1.93
CA TYR A 387 17.44 3.82 1.44
C TYR A 387 18.05 2.55 0.86
N ASP A 388 17.25 1.49 0.91
CA ASP A 388 17.50 0.12 0.42
C ASP A 388 16.21 -0.22 -0.33
N MET A 389 16.25 -0.07 -1.66
CA MET A 389 15.06 0.05 -2.52
C MET A 389 14.66 -1.29 -3.16
N ASP A 390 15.63 -2.17 -3.40
CA ASP A 390 15.46 -3.53 -3.91
C ASP A 390 15.39 -4.59 -2.79
N GLY A 391 15.97 -4.31 -1.61
CA GLY A 391 15.99 -5.20 -0.46
C GLY A 391 17.23 -6.08 -0.34
N ASP A 392 18.33 -5.82 -1.08
CA ASP A 392 19.57 -6.60 -0.98
C ASP A 392 20.37 -6.36 0.32
N GLY A 393 20.04 -5.30 1.05
CA GLY A 393 20.67 -4.92 2.32
C GLY A 393 21.82 -3.92 2.20
N SER A 394 22.10 -3.41 1.00
CA SER A 394 23.05 -2.33 0.73
C SER A 394 22.37 -0.95 0.84
N LYS A 395 22.88 0.05 0.11
CA LYS A 395 22.32 1.40 0.07
C LYS A 395 22.38 1.99 -1.34
N ASP A 396 21.22 2.46 -1.79
CA ASP A 396 20.99 2.96 -3.14
C ASP A 396 21.25 4.46 -3.28
N GLU A 397 21.57 4.87 -4.50
CA GLU A 397 21.42 6.26 -4.95
C GLU A 397 19.93 6.54 -5.19
N VAL A 398 19.30 7.39 -4.35
CA VAL A 398 17.87 7.69 -4.36
C VAL A 398 17.59 9.18 -4.25
N TYR A 399 16.75 9.69 -5.15
CA TYR A 399 16.27 11.07 -5.14
C TYR A 399 15.05 11.24 -4.21
N GLU A 400 15.17 12.12 -3.22
CA GLU A 400 14.05 12.54 -2.37
C GLU A 400 13.24 13.66 -3.04
N ILE A 401 11.93 13.43 -3.18
CA ILE A 401 10.99 14.35 -3.80
C ILE A 401 10.00 14.82 -2.71
N SER A 402 10.05 16.13 -2.42
CA SER A 402 9.25 16.78 -1.37
C SER A 402 8.22 17.79 -1.89
N ASN A 403 8.36 18.23 -3.14
CA ASN A 403 7.45 19.20 -3.78
C ASN A 403 7.28 18.93 -5.29
N ALA A 404 6.43 19.71 -5.95
CA ALA A 404 6.08 19.51 -7.35
C ALA A 404 7.23 19.85 -8.31
N GLY A 405 8.02 20.88 -8.02
CA GLY A 405 9.25 21.17 -8.77
C GLY A 405 10.19 19.97 -8.83
N GLN A 406 10.47 19.34 -7.67
CA GLN A 406 11.33 18.15 -7.60
C GLN A 406 10.79 16.95 -8.39
N LEU A 407 9.46 16.79 -8.47
CA LEU A 407 8.83 15.75 -9.29
C LEU A 407 8.98 16.04 -10.80
N TYR A 408 8.79 17.28 -11.22
CA TYR A 408 8.94 17.71 -12.61
C TYR A 408 10.41 17.66 -13.06
N TRP A 409 11.34 18.01 -12.16
CA TRP A 409 12.78 17.82 -12.37
C TRP A 409 13.12 16.33 -12.55
N PHE A 410 12.58 15.45 -11.71
CA PHE A 410 12.83 14.01 -11.81
C PHE A 410 12.29 13.40 -13.12
N ALA A 411 11.12 13.85 -13.59
CA ALA A 411 10.64 13.50 -14.94
C ALA A 411 11.63 13.94 -16.02
N GLY A 412 12.17 15.16 -15.92
CA GLY A 412 13.21 15.65 -16.83
C GLY A 412 14.51 14.85 -16.81
N LEU A 413 14.95 14.38 -15.64
CA LEU A 413 16.13 13.51 -15.47
C LEU A 413 15.94 12.16 -16.19
N VAL A 414 14.78 11.55 -16.04
CA VAL A 414 14.45 10.27 -16.69
C VAL A 414 14.29 10.45 -18.21
N ASN A 415 13.68 11.55 -18.65
CA ASN A 415 13.41 11.81 -20.07
C ASN A 415 14.64 12.38 -20.81
N GLY A 416 15.64 12.90 -20.10
CA GLY A 416 16.84 13.50 -20.68
C GLY A 416 16.62 14.93 -21.21
N THR A 417 15.64 15.65 -20.67
CA THR A 417 15.23 17.00 -21.12
C THR A 417 15.79 18.14 -20.27
N LEU A 418 16.70 17.84 -19.34
CA LEU A 418 17.38 18.82 -18.49
C LEU A 418 18.69 19.30 -19.11
N ASP A 419 18.81 20.61 -19.35
CA ASP A 419 20.04 21.26 -19.83
C ASP A 419 21.27 20.85 -19.00
N GLY A 420 22.23 20.16 -19.63
CA GLY A 420 23.51 19.82 -19.03
C GLY A 420 23.50 18.67 -18.01
N VAL A 421 22.39 17.94 -17.86
CA VAL A 421 22.28 16.75 -17.01
C VAL A 421 22.12 15.51 -17.87
N GLU A 422 22.89 14.45 -17.60
CA GLU A 422 22.80 13.20 -18.36
C GLU A 422 21.51 12.42 -18.03
N GLN A 423 20.88 11.82 -19.03
CA GLN A 423 19.64 11.04 -18.87
C GLN A 423 19.86 9.84 -17.93
N ASN A 424 19.08 9.73 -16.86
CA ASN A 424 19.12 8.57 -15.97
C ASN A 424 17.76 7.87 -15.86
N LYS A 425 17.55 6.84 -16.69
CA LYS A 425 16.35 5.98 -16.71
C LYS A 425 16.29 4.96 -15.55
N LEU A 426 17.42 4.74 -14.88
CA LEU A 426 17.59 3.83 -13.74
C LEU A 426 17.45 4.56 -12.38
N ALA A 427 17.22 5.88 -12.39
CA ALA A 427 17.19 6.69 -11.18
C ALA A 427 16.09 6.22 -10.21
N ASN A 428 16.47 5.83 -8.99
CA ASN A 428 15.51 5.54 -7.92
C ASN A 428 14.99 6.85 -7.31
N ALA A 429 13.73 6.87 -6.88
CA ALA A 429 13.15 8.00 -6.17
C ALA A 429 12.19 7.58 -5.06
N ILE A 430 12.06 8.45 -4.06
CA ILE A 430 11.10 8.28 -2.97
C ILE A 430 10.36 9.59 -2.65
N LEU A 431 9.04 9.51 -2.48
CA LEU A 431 8.24 10.65 -2.02
C LEU A 431 8.39 10.83 -0.51
N THR A 432 8.79 12.03 -0.07
CA THR A 432 8.89 12.37 1.36
C THR A 432 7.63 13.10 1.86
N ALA A 433 6.92 13.79 0.96
CA ALA A 433 5.66 14.49 1.21
C ALA A 433 4.58 14.10 0.18
N ASN A 434 3.34 14.54 0.42
CA ASN A 434 2.32 14.57 -0.65
C ASN A 434 2.66 15.70 -1.61
N ILE A 435 2.57 15.45 -2.91
CA ILE A 435 2.95 16.37 -3.97
C ILE A 435 1.70 16.94 -4.65
N THR A 436 1.62 18.26 -4.83
CA THR A 436 0.51 18.91 -5.53
C THR A 436 1.06 19.93 -6.53
N ALA A 437 0.81 19.70 -7.83
CA ALA A 437 1.29 20.56 -8.91
C ALA A 437 0.31 21.71 -9.22
N ASN A 438 -0.99 21.40 -9.29
CA ASN A 438 -2.09 22.34 -9.44
C ASN A 438 -3.12 22.06 -8.32
N GLU A 439 -3.58 23.07 -7.58
CA GLU A 439 -4.52 22.87 -6.47
C GLU A 439 -5.98 22.76 -6.95
N ASN A 440 -6.70 21.72 -6.52
CA ASN A 440 -8.13 21.50 -6.84
C ASN A 440 -8.37 21.48 -8.36
N LEU A 441 -7.51 20.77 -9.10
CA LEU A 441 -7.46 20.79 -10.56
C LEU A 441 -8.81 20.39 -11.16
N LEU A 442 -9.38 19.25 -10.74
CA LEU A 442 -10.60 18.70 -11.33
C LEU A 442 -11.83 19.59 -11.08
N ASP A 443 -11.93 20.22 -9.91
CA ASP A 443 -12.97 21.20 -9.59
C ASP A 443 -12.78 22.54 -10.34
N SER A 444 -11.57 22.80 -10.85
CA SER A 444 -11.19 24.02 -11.59
C SER A 444 -11.26 23.88 -13.11
N LEU A 445 -11.51 22.67 -13.65
CA LEU A 445 -11.63 22.44 -15.10
C LEU A 445 -12.90 23.07 -15.67
N GLN A 446 -12.73 23.92 -16.68
CA GLN A 446 -13.81 24.46 -17.49
C GLN A 446 -13.82 23.76 -18.85
N TYR A 447 -15.02 23.52 -19.40
CA TYR A 447 -15.19 22.79 -20.66
C TYR A 447 -15.86 23.67 -21.74
N ASP A 448 -15.50 23.46 -23.01
CA ASP A 448 -16.18 24.03 -24.17
C ASP A 448 -17.50 23.29 -24.52
N ALA A 449 -18.17 23.68 -25.60
CA ALA A 449 -19.42 23.04 -26.02
C ALA A 449 -19.21 21.64 -26.64
N GLU A 450 -17.97 21.31 -26.97
CA GLU A 450 -17.49 20.10 -27.60
C GLU A 450 -16.90 19.09 -26.58
N GLY A 451 -16.76 19.48 -25.31
CA GLY A 451 -16.27 18.64 -24.20
C GLY A 451 -14.76 18.69 -23.94
N ASN A 452 -14.02 19.66 -24.51
CA ASN A 452 -12.59 19.85 -24.25
C ASN A 452 -12.36 20.85 -23.11
N VAL A 453 -11.26 20.68 -22.36
CA VAL A 453 -10.85 21.66 -21.34
C VAL A 453 -10.49 22.98 -22.03
N SER A 454 -11.17 24.06 -21.66
CA SER A 454 -11.09 25.37 -22.28
C SER A 454 -10.17 26.36 -21.55
N ASN A 455 -9.93 26.16 -20.25
CA ASN A 455 -8.99 26.92 -19.42
C ASN A 455 -7.64 26.19 -19.22
N GLY A 456 -7.25 25.33 -20.16
CA GLY A 456 -6.05 24.49 -20.07
C GLY A 456 -4.73 25.26 -20.01
N SER A 457 -4.74 26.55 -20.31
CA SER A 457 -3.61 27.49 -20.17
C SER A 457 -3.29 27.88 -18.73
N ASP A 458 -4.23 27.64 -17.81
CA ASP A 458 -4.18 28.18 -16.45
C ASP A 458 -3.47 27.22 -15.48
N PHE A 459 -3.03 26.06 -15.97
CA PHE A 459 -2.45 24.96 -15.22
C PHE A 459 -1.03 24.61 -15.70
N ILE A 460 -0.19 24.14 -14.79
CA ILE A 460 1.16 23.65 -15.11
C ILE A 460 1.06 22.28 -15.77
N SER A 461 1.25 22.22 -17.10
CA SER A 461 1.23 20.99 -17.89
C SER A 461 2.24 19.95 -17.42
N TRP A 462 1.79 18.71 -17.24
CA TRP A 462 2.59 17.57 -16.82
C TRP A 462 3.21 16.85 -18.04
N THR A 463 4.50 16.54 -17.97
CA THR A 463 5.17 15.58 -18.87
C THR A 463 5.45 14.30 -18.09
N PRO A 464 5.02 13.10 -18.57
CA PRO A 464 5.18 11.86 -17.81
C PRO A 464 6.63 11.48 -17.55
N ILE A 465 6.90 10.79 -16.44
CA ILE A 465 8.19 10.15 -16.20
C ILE A 465 8.33 8.98 -17.20
N ALA A 466 9.43 8.95 -17.94
CA ALA A 466 9.61 8.11 -19.12
C ALA A 466 8.47 8.27 -20.14
N ASP A 467 8.41 9.44 -20.78
CA ASP A 467 7.42 9.77 -21.81
C ASP A 467 7.69 9.10 -23.17
N CYS A 468 6.74 9.27 -24.09
CA CYS A 468 7.00 9.11 -25.51
C CYS A 468 6.33 10.22 -26.32
N MET A 469 7.11 10.81 -27.22
CA MET A 469 6.68 11.80 -28.18
C MET A 469 6.94 11.27 -29.61
N GLU A 470 6.72 12.07 -30.65
CA GLU A 470 6.64 11.56 -32.03
C GLU A 470 7.96 10.98 -32.58
N ASP A 471 9.10 11.28 -31.97
CA ASP A 471 10.45 10.89 -32.40
C ASP A 471 11.20 9.96 -31.43
N HIS A 472 10.77 9.84 -30.17
CA HIS A 472 11.48 9.06 -29.14
C HIS A 472 10.53 8.38 -28.14
N ILE A 473 11.04 7.30 -27.53
CA ILE A 473 10.36 6.54 -26.48
C ILE A 473 11.36 6.36 -25.33
N THR A 474 11.07 6.96 -24.19
CA THR A 474 11.78 6.70 -22.93
C THR A 474 11.10 5.51 -22.23
N GLN A 475 11.88 4.71 -21.50
CA GLN A 475 11.37 3.64 -20.64
C GLN A 475 12.07 3.75 -19.28
N TYR A 476 11.32 3.58 -18.20
CA TYR A 476 11.81 3.64 -16.82
C TYR A 476 12.17 2.26 -16.29
N SER A 477 13.38 2.13 -15.73
CA SER A 477 13.95 0.91 -15.17
C SER A 477 14.45 1.07 -13.72
N GLY A 478 14.25 2.24 -13.11
CA GLY A 478 14.49 2.45 -11.67
C GLY A 478 13.33 2.02 -10.78
N THR A 479 13.49 2.23 -9.47
CA THR A 479 12.41 2.08 -8.47
C THR A 479 11.88 3.44 -8.01
N PHE A 480 10.58 3.67 -8.21
CA PHE A 480 9.85 4.82 -7.68
C PHE A 480 8.95 4.37 -6.53
N ASP A 481 9.29 4.76 -5.29
CA ASP A 481 8.48 4.49 -4.11
C ASP A 481 7.67 5.72 -3.69
N GLY A 482 6.36 5.65 -3.88
CA GLY A 482 5.42 6.64 -3.43
C GLY A 482 5.31 6.77 -1.91
N ASN A 483 5.85 5.84 -1.11
CA ASN A 483 5.92 5.90 0.34
C ASN A 483 4.55 6.18 1.01
N ASN A 484 3.48 5.64 0.39
CA ASN A 484 2.07 5.87 0.74
C ASN A 484 1.67 7.36 0.71
N LYS A 485 2.29 8.14 -0.18
CA LYS A 485 1.98 9.54 -0.49
C LYS A 485 1.11 9.64 -1.74
N THR A 486 0.47 10.80 -1.88
CA THR A 486 -0.26 11.16 -3.10
C THR A 486 0.55 12.10 -3.99
N VAL A 487 0.40 11.95 -5.30
CA VAL A 487 0.71 12.98 -6.29
C VAL A 487 -0.62 13.52 -6.82
N SER A 488 -0.78 14.84 -6.87
CA SER A 488 -2.02 15.49 -7.28
C SER A 488 -1.83 16.71 -8.18
N GLY A 489 -2.90 17.09 -8.87
CA GLY A 489 -2.90 18.26 -9.74
C GLY A 489 -2.14 18.06 -11.05
N LEU A 490 -1.89 16.83 -11.50
CA LEU A 490 -1.20 16.60 -12.76
C LEU A 490 -2.16 16.84 -13.93
N TYR A 491 -1.83 17.78 -14.83
CA TYR A 491 -2.67 18.15 -15.97
C TYR A 491 -1.97 17.81 -17.30
N PHE A 492 -2.54 16.89 -18.08
CA PHE A 492 -2.13 16.62 -19.45
C PHE A 492 -3.34 16.57 -20.39
N ASN A 493 -3.24 17.28 -21.51
CA ASN A 493 -4.28 17.37 -22.54
C ASN A 493 -3.60 17.49 -23.90
N GLY A 494 -3.30 16.35 -24.53
CA GLY A 494 -2.50 16.28 -25.75
C GLY A 494 -2.54 14.91 -26.43
N ASN A 495 -1.65 14.70 -27.39
CA ASN A 495 -1.73 13.58 -28.33
C ASN A 495 -0.70 12.46 -28.06
N SER A 496 -0.04 12.44 -26.89
CA SER A 496 0.94 11.38 -26.58
C SER A 496 0.29 10.00 -26.57
N THR A 497 1.01 9.00 -27.06
CA THR A 497 0.53 7.61 -27.14
C THR A 497 0.67 6.84 -25.84
N ARG A 498 1.39 7.36 -24.83
CA ARG A 498 1.50 6.80 -23.47
C ARG A 498 1.44 7.92 -22.42
N ILE A 499 0.50 7.84 -21.48
CA ILE A 499 0.28 8.89 -20.47
C ILE A 499 -0.13 8.28 -19.12
N GLY A 500 0.39 8.89 -18.06
CA GLY A 500 0.07 8.69 -16.65
C GLY A 500 1.02 9.53 -15.78
N LEU A 501 1.21 9.17 -14.51
CA LEU A 501 2.41 9.58 -13.77
C LEU A 501 3.68 9.12 -14.53
N PHE A 502 3.65 7.89 -15.05
CA PHE A 502 4.65 7.36 -15.97
C PHE A 502 4.09 7.21 -17.40
N GLY A 503 4.92 7.42 -18.42
CA GLY A 503 4.60 7.05 -19.79
C GLY A 503 4.85 5.56 -20.00
N SER A 504 6.08 5.09 -19.76
CA SER A 504 6.44 3.67 -19.88
C SER A 504 7.44 3.19 -18.84
N SER A 505 7.22 1.99 -18.28
CA SER A 505 8.29 1.19 -17.68
C SER A 505 8.91 0.23 -18.70
N GLU A 506 10.07 -0.34 -18.36
CA GLU A 506 10.56 -1.61 -18.90
C GLU A 506 10.62 -2.68 -17.79
N ALA A 507 11.13 -3.88 -18.08
CA ALA A 507 10.99 -5.08 -17.23
C ALA A 507 11.48 -4.90 -15.78
N ASP A 508 12.57 -4.15 -15.59
CA ASP A 508 13.17 -3.90 -14.27
C ASP A 508 12.51 -2.74 -13.50
N GLY A 509 11.66 -1.95 -14.17
CA GLY A 509 11.02 -0.76 -13.58
C GLY A 509 9.97 -1.10 -12.53
N ASN A 510 10.07 -0.47 -11.35
CA ASN A 510 9.27 -0.79 -10.18
C ASN A 510 8.56 0.46 -9.62
N ILE A 511 7.25 0.57 -9.83
CA ILE A 511 6.43 1.71 -9.40
C ILE A 511 5.54 1.25 -8.24
N LYS A 512 5.83 1.69 -7.02
CA LYS A 512 5.17 1.19 -5.80
C LYS A 512 4.59 2.29 -4.91
N ASN A 513 3.56 1.97 -4.14
CA ASN A 513 3.02 2.75 -3.02
C ASN A 513 2.59 4.21 -3.34
N VAL A 514 2.17 4.55 -4.57
CA VAL A 514 1.76 5.92 -4.97
C VAL A 514 0.27 6.04 -5.32
N GLY A 515 -0.39 7.08 -4.79
CA GLY A 515 -1.74 7.47 -5.19
C GLY A 515 -1.75 8.67 -6.14
N VAL A 516 -2.28 8.52 -7.36
CA VAL A 516 -2.49 9.62 -8.30
C VAL A 516 -3.91 10.14 -8.13
N VAL A 517 -4.09 11.37 -7.65
CA VAL A 517 -5.40 11.95 -7.28
C VAL A 517 -5.58 13.33 -7.88
N ASP A 518 -6.82 13.86 -7.98
CA ASP A 518 -7.09 15.23 -8.48
C ASP A 518 -6.27 15.58 -9.74
N SER A 519 -6.23 14.68 -10.71
CA SER A 519 -5.34 14.74 -11.88
C SER A 519 -6.15 14.47 -13.15
N TYR A 520 -5.79 15.11 -14.26
CA TYR A 520 -6.51 15.01 -15.54
C TYR A 520 -5.55 14.60 -16.65
N PHE A 521 -5.80 13.44 -17.27
CA PHE A 521 -4.99 12.90 -18.35
C PHE A 521 -5.84 12.62 -19.59
N LYS A 522 -5.70 13.44 -20.63
CA LYS A 522 -6.27 13.20 -21.96
C LYS A 522 -5.15 12.93 -22.98
N GLY A 523 -5.07 11.71 -23.49
CA GLY A 523 -4.05 11.22 -24.42
C GLY A 523 -4.62 10.37 -25.56
N ASN A 524 -3.75 9.84 -26.44
CA ASN A 524 -4.19 9.07 -27.61
C ASN A 524 -4.54 7.61 -27.27
N ASN A 525 -3.54 6.77 -26.95
CA ASN A 525 -3.71 5.32 -26.89
C ASN A 525 -3.61 4.73 -25.48
N PHE A 526 -2.39 4.53 -24.98
CA PHE A 526 -2.09 3.84 -23.74
C PHE A 526 -2.23 4.81 -22.56
N VAL A 527 -3.45 4.96 -22.08
CA VAL A 527 -3.79 5.92 -21.00
C VAL A 527 -3.95 5.16 -19.68
N GLY A 528 -3.18 5.54 -18.67
CA GLY A 528 -3.28 5.03 -17.31
C GLY A 528 -3.14 6.13 -16.26
N GLY A 529 -3.72 5.98 -15.07
CA GLY A 529 -3.47 6.92 -13.98
C GLY A 529 -2.04 6.82 -13.45
N VAL A 530 -1.53 5.61 -13.32
CA VAL A 530 -0.18 5.36 -12.78
C VAL A 530 0.85 5.25 -13.91
N CYS A 531 0.56 4.48 -14.96
CA CYS A 531 1.49 4.29 -16.09
C CYS A 531 0.74 4.12 -17.42
N GLY A 532 1.21 4.73 -18.51
CA GLY A 532 0.65 4.48 -19.85
C GLY A 532 0.85 3.03 -20.28
N ARG A 533 2.11 2.56 -20.31
CA ARG A 533 2.48 1.17 -20.59
C ARG A 533 3.42 0.61 -19.53
N ASN A 534 2.97 -0.43 -18.82
CA ASN A 534 3.80 -1.18 -17.90
C ASN A 534 4.35 -2.46 -18.52
N ASP A 535 5.67 -2.59 -18.65
CA ASP A 535 6.33 -3.87 -18.90
C ASP A 535 7.05 -4.43 -17.64
N GLY A 536 7.17 -3.62 -16.58
CA GLY A 536 7.73 -3.98 -15.27
C GLY A 536 6.68 -4.26 -14.19
N THR A 537 6.82 -3.66 -12.99
CA THR A 537 5.95 -3.92 -11.83
C THR A 537 5.24 -2.67 -11.33
N ILE A 538 3.91 -2.74 -11.14
CA ILE A 538 3.11 -1.74 -10.42
C ILE A 538 2.46 -2.40 -9.20
N THR A 539 2.73 -1.87 -7.99
CA THR A 539 2.25 -2.45 -6.73
C THR A 539 1.75 -1.43 -5.71
N ASN A 540 0.62 -1.70 -5.05
CA ASN A 540 0.07 -0.84 -3.99
C ASN A 540 -0.19 0.61 -4.48
N CYS A 541 -0.57 0.79 -5.75
CA CYS A 541 -0.79 2.09 -6.37
C CYS A 541 -2.27 2.33 -6.69
N TYR A 542 -2.70 3.59 -6.78
CA TYR A 542 -4.10 3.89 -7.09
C TYR A 542 -4.33 5.14 -7.93
N ASN A 543 -5.49 5.20 -8.58
CA ASN A 543 -5.95 6.36 -9.34
C ASN A 543 -7.30 6.88 -8.83
N ALA A 544 -7.35 8.19 -8.58
CA ALA A 544 -8.56 8.99 -8.38
C ALA A 544 -8.63 10.18 -9.36
N GLY A 545 -7.78 10.21 -10.40
CA GLY A 545 -7.83 11.18 -11.49
C GLY A 545 -8.80 10.81 -12.62
N ASN A 546 -9.13 11.78 -13.47
CA ASN A 546 -9.98 11.61 -14.64
C ASN A 546 -9.13 11.34 -15.89
N LEU A 547 -9.40 10.23 -16.57
CA LEU A 547 -8.63 9.69 -17.68
C LEU A 547 -9.48 9.68 -18.97
N THR A 548 -8.91 10.14 -20.07
CA THR A 548 -9.55 10.17 -21.39
C THR A 548 -8.60 9.69 -22.49
N ALA A 549 -9.04 8.74 -23.32
CA ALA A 549 -8.28 8.26 -24.46
C ALA A 549 -9.03 8.50 -25.79
N ILE A 550 -8.37 9.15 -26.75
CA ILE A 550 -9.04 9.71 -27.94
C ILE A 550 -8.74 9.01 -29.27
N GLU A 551 -7.77 8.09 -29.33
CA GLU A 551 -7.48 7.35 -30.57
C GLU A 551 -8.60 6.36 -30.93
N SER A 552 -8.82 6.16 -32.23
CA SER A 552 -9.83 5.23 -32.77
C SER A 552 -9.72 3.81 -32.22
N ALA A 553 -8.51 3.37 -31.87
CA ALA A 553 -8.19 2.07 -31.27
C ALA A 553 -7.39 2.23 -29.97
N ALA A 554 -7.90 3.08 -29.07
CA ALA A 554 -7.28 3.40 -27.78
C ALA A 554 -7.34 2.26 -26.74
N THR A 555 -6.44 2.30 -25.76
CA THR A 555 -6.25 1.24 -24.76
C THR A 555 -6.06 1.86 -23.37
N ILE A 556 -7.15 1.96 -22.60
CA ILE A 556 -7.20 2.79 -21.39
C ILE A 556 -7.62 2.00 -20.14
N GLY A 557 -6.92 2.23 -19.03
CA GLY A 557 -7.29 1.69 -17.73
C GLY A 557 -7.04 2.63 -16.56
N GLY A 558 -7.74 2.46 -15.44
CA GLY A 558 -7.59 3.31 -14.26
C GLY A 558 -6.15 3.35 -13.72
N ILE A 559 -5.47 2.20 -13.67
CA ILE A 559 -4.05 2.11 -13.28
C ILE A 559 -3.15 2.20 -14.50
N CYS A 560 -3.41 1.40 -15.53
CA CYS A 560 -2.52 1.22 -16.67
C CYS A 560 -3.26 1.13 -18.00
N GLY A 561 -2.70 1.69 -19.07
CA GLY A 561 -3.21 1.48 -20.43
C GLY A 561 -2.92 0.05 -20.91
N TYR A 562 -1.65 -0.23 -21.19
CA TYR A 562 -1.15 -1.55 -21.60
C TYR A 562 -0.29 -2.19 -20.52
N ASN A 563 -0.56 -3.44 -20.15
CA ASN A 563 0.26 -4.20 -19.21
C ASN A 563 0.90 -5.44 -19.87
N GLY A 564 2.21 -5.37 -20.12
CA GLY A 564 3.09 -6.51 -20.39
C GLY A 564 3.73 -7.09 -19.11
N GLY A 565 3.71 -6.34 -18.00
CA GLY A 565 4.30 -6.73 -16.72
C GLY A 565 3.30 -7.17 -15.64
N THR A 566 3.61 -6.90 -14.36
CA THR A 566 2.74 -7.26 -13.22
C THR A 566 1.99 -6.04 -12.67
N ILE A 567 0.68 -6.17 -12.44
CA ILE A 567 -0.12 -5.23 -11.64
C ILE A 567 -0.69 -5.99 -10.45
N ALA A 568 -0.37 -5.56 -9.22
CA ALA A 568 -0.89 -6.18 -8.00
C ALA A 568 -1.30 -5.15 -6.93
N ASN A 569 -2.33 -5.45 -6.15
CA ASN A 569 -2.80 -4.61 -5.02
C ASN A 569 -3.14 -3.16 -5.41
N CYS A 570 -3.64 -2.92 -6.62
CA CYS A 570 -3.91 -1.57 -7.13
C CYS A 570 -5.41 -1.28 -7.25
N TYR A 571 -5.83 -0.02 -7.17
CA TYR A 571 -7.25 0.32 -7.31
C TYR A 571 -7.58 1.62 -8.04
N ASN A 572 -8.76 1.65 -8.65
CA ASN A 572 -9.28 2.85 -9.32
C ASN A 572 -10.59 3.33 -8.68
N THR A 573 -10.63 4.63 -8.39
CA THR A 573 -11.84 5.39 -8.03
C THR A 573 -12.14 6.51 -9.05
N GLY A 574 -11.18 6.84 -9.92
CA GLY A 574 -11.27 7.91 -10.91
C GLY A 574 -12.07 7.53 -12.16
N THR A 575 -12.40 8.52 -12.99
CA THR A 575 -13.20 8.31 -14.22
C THR A 575 -12.32 7.80 -15.35
N VAL A 576 -12.79 6.82 -16.11
CA VAL A 576 -12.11 6.20 -17.25
C VAL A 576 -12.99 6.31 -18.50
N THR A 577 -12.54 7.04 -19.53
CA THR A 577 -13.34 7.33 -20.73
C THR A 577 -12.55 7.10 -22.02
N ALA A 578 -13.09 6.31 -22.95
CA ALA A 578 -12.58 6.23 -24.32
C ALA A 578 -13.54 6.90 -25.32
N THR A 579 -13.03 7.78 -26.19
CA THR A 579 -13.81 8.32 -27.32
C THR A 579 -13.56 7.59 -28.64
N GLY A 580 -12.64 6.62 -28.65
CA GLY A 580 -12.37 5.73 -29.78
C GLY A 580 -13.55 4.84 -30.17
N SER A 581 -13.55 4.36 -31.42
CA SER A 581 -14.60 3.47 -31.95
C SER A 581 -14.40 2.00 -31.57
N VAL A 582 -13.14 1.56 -31.45
CA VAL A 582 -12.73 0.17 -31.21
C VAL A 582 -11.69 0.14 -30.06
N ALA A 583 -12.10 0.62 -28.89
CA ALA A 583 -11.21 0.80 -27.73
C ALA A 583 -11.28 -0.37 -26.73
N SER A 584 -10.17 -0.70 -26.07
CA SER A 584 -10.15 -1.60 -24.91
C SER A 584 -10.11 -0.78 -23.62
N VAL A 585 -11.12 -0.92 -22.77
CA VAL A 585 -11.42 0.00 -21.66
C VAL A 585 -11.66 -0.79 -20.38
N GLY A 586 -10.82 -0.62 -19.36
CA GLY A 586 -10.96 -1.33 -18.09
C GLY A 586 -10.91 -0.42 -16.87
N GLY A 587 -11.58 -0.81 -15.78
CA GLY A 587 -11.47 -0.08 -14.51
C GLY A 587 -10.05 -0.06 -13.93
N VAL A 588 -9.26 -1.11 -14.17
CA VAL A 588 -7.86 -1.23 -13.73
C VAL A 588 -6.90 -1.14 -14.91
N CYS A 589 -7.13 -1.90 -15.99
CA CYS A 589 -6.22 -1.97 -17.14
C CYS A 589 -6.96 -1.97 -18.48
N GLY A 590 -6.45 -1.27 -19.51
CA GLY A 590 -7.05 -1.33 -20.85
C GLY A 590 -6.85 -2.69 -21.52
N TYR A 591 -5.58 -3.07 -21.67
CA TYR A 591 -5.15 -4.35 -22.22
C TYR A 591 -4.10 -5.00 -21.31
N SER A 592 -4.18 -6.30 -21.03
CA SER A 592 -3.17 -7.03 -20.26
C SER A 592 -2.73 -8.34 -20.92
N ALA A 593 -1.45 -8.39 -21.32
CA ALA A 593 -0.80 -9.64 -21.73
C ALA A 593 -0.44 -10.53 -20.52
N SER A 594 -0.29 -9.91 -19.34
CA SER A 594 0.31 -10.50 -18.13
C SER A 594 -0.63 -10.39 -16.90
N PRO A 595 -0.27 -10.95 -15.73
CA PRO A 595 -1.19 -11.06 -14.60
C PRO A 595 -1.68 -9.71 -14.01
N ILE A 596 -2.94 -9.71 -13.58
CA ILE A 596 -3.51 -8.69 -12.69
C ILE A 596 -4.05 -9.40 -11.44
N SER A 597 -3.62 -8.98 -10.25
CA SER A 597 -4.00 -9.63 -8.98
C SER A 597 -4.41 -8.63 -7.88
N ASN A 598 -5.37 -9.03 -7.03
CA ASN A 598 -5.80 -8.26 -5.85
C ASN A 598 -6.15 -6.79 -6.15
N CYS A 599 -6.76 -6.50 -7.31
CA CYS A 599 -7.08 -5.13 -7.72
C CYS A 599 -8.59 -4.86 -7.66
N TYR A 600 -9.00 -3.60 -7.50
CA TYR A 600 -10.43 -3.27 -7.58
C TYR A 600 -10.72 -1.97 -8.34
N ASN A 601 -11.95 -1.86 -8.84
CA ASN A 601 -12.47 -0.62 -9.42
C ASN A 601 -13.83 -0.24 -8.85
N ILE A 602 -13.93 1.00 -8.36
CA ILE A 602 -15.21 1.68 -8.06
C ILE A 602 -15.41 2.94 -8.91
N GLY A 603 -14.42 3.29 -9.74
CA GLY A 603 -14.49 4.40 -10.68
C GLY A 603 -15.38 4.09 -11.88
N THR A 604 -15.94 5.14 -12.48
CA THR A 604 -16.83 5.02 -13.65
C THR A 604 -16.03 4.72 -14.92
N VAL A 605 -16.41 3.67 -15.64
CA VAL A 605 -15.77 3.21 -16.88
C VAL A 605 -16.72 3.38 -18.05
N THR A 606 -16.28 4.05 -19.12
CA THR A 606 -17.13 4.47 -20.25
C THR A 606 -16.41 4.43 -21.60
N ALA A 607 -17.15 4.16 -22.67
CA ALA A 607 -16.70 4.39 -24.04
C ALA A 607 -17.84 4.96 -24.90
N THR A 608 -17.51 5.72 -25.95
CA THR A 608 -18.50 6.22 -26.92
C THR A 608 -18.55 5.40 -28.22
N GLY A 609 -17.58 4.52 -28.46
CA GLY A 609 -17.58 3.58 -29.58
C GLY A 609 -18.58 2.44 -29.41
N SER A 610 -19.19 1.98 -30.51
CA SER A 610 -20.08 0.81 -30.50
C SER A 610 -19.35 -0.52 -30.38
N ASP A 611 -18.07 -0.54 -30.74
CA ASP A 611 -17.26 -1.74 -30.94
C ASP A 611 -16.11 -1.78 -29.90
N ALA A 612 -16.34 -1.18 -28.73
CA ALA A 612 -15.37 -1.08 -27.63
C ALA A 612 -15.56 -2.20 -26.59
N ASP A 613 -14.46 -2.83 -26.19
CA ASP A 613 -14.42 -3.85 -25.14
C ASP A 613 -14.32 -3.16 -23.76
N ILE A 614 -15.46 -3.03 -23.06
CA ILE A 614 -15.57 -2.36 -21.76
C ILE A 614 -15.67 -3.40 -20.63
N SER A 615 -14.89 -3.23 -19.56
CA SER A 615 -14.83 -4.14 -18.42
C SER A 615 -14.62 -3.43 -17.08
N GLY A 616 -15.14 -4.01 -16.01
CA GLY A 616 -14.93 -3.52 -14.65
C GLY A 616 -13.47 -3.60 -14.18
N ILE A 617 -12.66 -4.51 -14.73
CA ILE A 617 -11.23 -4.67 -14.38
C ILE A 617 -10.32 -4.48 -15.59
N CYS A 618 -10.38 -5.38 -16.57
CA CYS A 618 -9.49 -5.37 -17.73
C CYS A 618 -10.32 -5.43 -19.02
N GLY A 619 -10.18 -4.42 -19.89
CA GLY A 619 -10.95 -4.34 -21.14
C GLY A 619 -10.69 -5.56 -22.03
N TYR A 620 -9.42 -5.90 -22.21
CA TYR A 620 -8.99 -7.11 -22.92
C TYR A 620 -7.82 -7.79 -22.19
N ASN A 621 -7.88 -9.11 -21.93
CA ASN A 621 -6.80 -9.83 -21.25
C ASN A 621 -6.43 -11.17 -21.89
N PHE A 622 -5.12 -11.40 -22.03
CA PHE A 622 -4.53 -12.73 -22.23
C PHE A 622 -3.95 -13.29 -20.92
N GLY A 623 -3.49 -12.42 -20.02
CA GLY A 623 -3.01 -12.79 -18.69
C GLY A 623 -4.16 -13.14 -17.74
N PRO A 624 -3.88 -13.90 -16.66
CA PRO A 624 -4.88 -14.23 -15.65
C PRO A 624 -5.24 -12.98 -14.82
N VAL A 625 -6.55 -12.74 -14.67
CA VAL A 625 -7.10 -11.77 -13.72
C VAL A 625 -7.55 -12.57 -12.49
N THR A 626 -7.02 -12.24 -11.31
CA THR A 626 -7.22 -13.05 -10.09
C THR A 626 -7.55 -12.19 -8.88
N ASN A 627 -8.51 -12.62 -8.05
CA ASN A 627 -8.89 -11.90 -6.83
C ASN A 627 -9.21 -10.40 -7.05
N CYS A 628 -9.85 -10.07 -8.18
CA CYS A 628 -10.15 -8.69 -8.58
C CYS A 628 -11.67 -8.42 -8.55
N TYR A 629 -12.06 -7.20 -8.18
CA TYR A 629 -13.46 -6.86 -7.89
C TYR A 629 -13.89 -5.49 -8.43
N TYR A 630 -15.12 -5.35 -8.93
CA TYR A 630 -15.63 -4.07 -9.40
C TYR A 630 -17.03 -3.74 -8.88
N LEU A 631 -17.32 -2.45 -8.74
CA LEU A 631 -18.64 -1.98 -8.30
C LEU A 631 -19.71 -2.25 -9.37
N ALA A 632 -20.75 -2.97 -8.99
CA ALA A 632 -21.88 -3.32 -9.86
C ALA A 632 -23.21 -3.32 -9.09
N ASP A 633 -24.34 -3.20 -9.79
CA ASP A 633 -25.68 -3.28 -9.19
C ASP A 633 -26.00 -4.67 -8.60
N THR A 634 -25.35 -5.72 -9.12
CA THR A 634 -25.50 -7.12 -8.70
C THR A 634 -24.15 -7.83 -8.72
N GLU A 635 -24.01 -8.89 -7.91
CA GLU A 635 -22.85 -9.79 -7.97
C GLU A 635 -22.86 -10.64 -9.25
N ASP A 636 -21.67 -10.87 -9.83
CA ASP A 636 -21.48 -11.71 -11.02
C ASP A 636 -20.19 -12.57 -10.95
N GLU A 637 -20.03 -13.47 -11.93
CA GLU A 637 -18.90 -14.42 -11.99
C GLU A 637 -17.56 -13.81 -12.44
N ASN A 638 -17.54 -12.55 -12.86
CA ASN A 638 -16.34 -11.83 -13.33
C ASN A 638 -15.73 -10.91 -12.28
N GLY A 639 -16.33 -10.83 -11.09
CA GLY A 639 -15.87 -10.00 -9.97
C GLY A 639 -16.76 -8.81 -9.65
N GLY A 640 -17.93 -8.68 -10.28
CA GLY A 640 -18.94 -7.69 -9.89
C GLY A 640 -19.35 -7.88 -8.43
N LYS A 641 -19.36 -6.79 -7.65
CA LYS A 641 -19.74 -6.76 -6.23
C LYS A 641 -20.58 -5.51 -5.94
N THR A 642 -21.61 -5.68 -5.13
CA THR A 642 -22.53 -4.58 -4.78
C THR A 642 -21.91 -3.60 -3.78
N THR A 643 -22.41 -2.37 -3.72
CA THR A 643 -22.00 -1.37 -2.70
C THR A 643 -22.09 -1.93 -1.28
N ALA A 644 -23.08 -2.79 -1.00
CA ALA A 644 -23.24 -3.44 0.30
C ALA A 644 -22.12 -4.47 0.60
N GLN A 645 -21.57 -5.14 -0.41
CA GLN A 645 -20.45 -6.09 -0.26
C GLN A 645 -19.11 -5.39 -0.16
N PHE A 646 -18.94 -4.26 -0.86
CA PHE A 646 -17.82 -3.37 -0.62
C PHE A 646 -17.85 -2.82 0.80
N ALA A 647 -18.99 -2.32 1.28
CA ALA A 647 -19.12 -1.74 2.64
C ALA A 647 -19.14 -2.77 3.79
N SER A 648 -19.37 -4.06 3.52
CA SER A 648 -19.44 -5.10 4.56
C SER A 648 -18.08 -5.54 5.08
N GLY A 649 -16.99 -5.32 4.33
CA GLY A 649 -15.69 -5.93 4.56
C GLY A 649 -15.44 -7.22 3.78
N GLU A 650 -16.42 -7.73 3.03
CA GLU A 650 -16.24 -8.93 2.19
C GLU A 650 -15.09 -8.72 1.18
N VAL A 651 -15.10 -7.60 0.46
CA VAL A 651 -14.10 -7.34 -0.58
C VAL A 651 -12.72 -7.10 0.03
N ALA A 652 -12.61 -6.39 1.17
CA ALA A 652 -11.33 -6.19 1.87
C ALA A 652 -10.74 -7.53 2.36
N TYR A 653 -11.57 -8.40 2.92
CA TYR A 653 -11.15 -9.76 3.31
C TYR A 653 -10.68 -10.56 2.09
N LEU A 654 -11.44 -10.59 0.99
CA LEU A 654 -11.06 -11.33 -0.22
C LEU A 654 -9.73 -10.81 -0.79
N LEU A 655 -9.57 -9.50 -0.93
CA LEU A 655 -8.33 -8.85 -1.36
C LEU A 655 -7.13 -9.21 -0.47
N SER A 656 -7.32 -9.36 0.84
CA SER A 656 -6.26 -9.79 1.78
C SER A 656 -5.88 -11.27 1.70
N GLN A 657 -6.69 -12.11 1.04
CA GLN A 657 -6.57 -13.58 1.01
C GLN A 657 -6.08 -14.14 -0.35
N GLY A 658 -5.54 -13.28 -1.23
CA GLY A 658 -5.01 -13.67 -2.55
C GLY A 658 -3.56 -13.24 -2.79
N CYS A 659 -2.88 -14.02 -3.65
CA CYS A 659 -1.56 -13.81 -4.27
C CYS A 659 -0.65 -12.70 -3.70
N THR A 660 0.52 -13.10 -3.18
CA THR A 660 1.73 -12.28 -3.38
C THR A 660 2.06 -12.15 -4.88
N ILE A 661 2.97 -11.22 -5.19
CA ILE A 661 3.52 -10.96 -6.54
C ILE A 661 3.99 -12.28 -7.19
N CYS A 662 3.96 -12.36 -8.52
CA CYS A 662 4.01 -13.60 -9.31
C CYS A 662 5.33 -14.40 -9.31
N THR A 663 6.17 -14.28 -8.27
CA THR A 663 7.31 -15.16 -8.00
C THR A 663 6.90 -16.38 -7.19
N ILE A 664 7.38 -17.56 -7.59
CA ILE A 664 7.13 -18.81 -6.87
C ILE A 664 8.16 -18.92 -5.74
N ASP A 665 7.80 -18.53 -4.52
CA ASP A 665 8.09 -19.21 -3.24
C ASP A 665 7.72 -18.27 -2.04
N GLU A 666 7.21 -18.87 -0.96
CA GLU A 666 6.76 -18.25 0.31
C GLU A 666 5.73 -17.10 0.23
N VAL A 667 4.47 -17.39 0.62
CA VAL A 667 3.38 -16.39 0.72
C VAL A 667 3.19 -15.94 2.17
N THR A 668 3.64 -14.73 2.49
CA THR A 668 3.56 -14.15 3.84
C THR A 668 2.21 -13.47 4.10
N TYR A 669 1.15 -14.24 4.32
CA TYR A 669 -0.17 -13.70 4.69
C TYR A 669 -0.21 -13.17 6.14
N ASP A 670 -0.07 -11.86 6.31
CA ASP A 670 -0.36 -11.17 7.58
C ASP A 670 -1.65 -10.31 7.54
N GLY A 671 -2.09 -9.90 6.35
CA GLY A 671 -3.26 -9.03 6.14
C GLY A 671 -2.97 -7.54 6.36
N THR A 672 -1.74 -7.08 6.12
CA THR A 672 -1.35 -5.65 6.25
C THR A 672 -1.63 -4.80 5.01
N ILE A 673 -1.58 -5.39 3.81
CA ILE A 673 -1.73 -4.62 2.55
C ILE A 673 -3.17 -4.09 2.40
N TRP A 674 -4.17 -4.93 2.62
CA TRP A 674 -5.59 -4.62 2.40
C TRP A 674 -6.39 -4.68 3.69
N GLY A 675 -7.12 -3.61 4.00
CA GLY A 675 -8.04 -3.54 5.15
C GLY A 675 -9.15 -2.52 4.98
N GLN A 676 -10.05 -2.45 5.96
CA GLN A 676 -11.25 -1.61 5.96
C GLN A 676 -11.81 -1.48 7.38
N THR A 677 -12.10 -0.26 7.83
CA THR A 677 -12.73 0.01 9.14
C THR A 677 -14.24 -0.20 9.04
N ILE A 678 -14.72 -1.38 9.44
CA ILE A 678 -16.10 -1.81 9.19
C ILE A 678 -17.10 -0.89 9.91
N GLY A 679 -18.08 -0.39 9.16
CA GLY A 679 -19.05 0.60 9.64
C GLY A 679 -18.56 2.06 9.60
N THR A 680 -17.35 2.33 9.12
CA THR A 680 -16.82 3.68 8.83
C THR A 680 -16.41 3.83 7.37
N ASP A 681 -15.62 2.88 6.87
CA ASP A 681 -15.08 2.89 5.50
C ASP A 681 -16.02 2.14 4.56
N ASN A 682 -16.46 2.79 3.47
CA ASN A 682 -17.34 2.17 2.46
C ASN A 682 -16.62 1.19 1.51
N TYR A 683 -15.29 1.25 1.46
CA TYR A 683 -14.45 0.53 0.50
C TYR A 683 -13.13 0.09 1.15
N PRO A 684 -12.46 -0.96 0.64
CA PRO A 684 -11.11 -1.33 1.07
C PRO A 684 -10.10 -0.19 0.90
N THR A 685 -9.04 -0.19 1.69
CA THR A 685 -7.93 0.77 1.61
C THR A 685 -6.59 0.07 1.80
N LEU A 686 -5.54 0.64 1.21
CA LEU A 686 -4.17 0.17 1.41
C LEU A 686 -3.69 0.56 2.81
N GLY A 687 -3.16 -0.41 3.57
CA GLY A 687 -2.79 -0.23 4.98
C GLY A 687 -3.97 -0.07 5.95
N GLY A 688 -5.20 -0.38 5.52
CA GLY A 688 -6.41 -0.25 6.32
C GLY A 688 -6.53 -1.25 7.50
N ALA A 689 -7.55 -1.08 8.33
CA ALA A 689 -7.79 -1.98 9.47
C ALA A 689 -8.11 -3.42 9.01
N LYS A 690 -7.35 -4.42 9.51
CA LYS A 690 -7.52 -5.83 9.14
C LYS A 690 -8.96 -6.33 9.33
N VAL A 691 -9.47 -7.07 8.35
CA VAL A 691 -10.82 -7.66 8.37
C VAL A 691 -10.75 -9.17 8.54
N TYR A 692 -11.60 -9.71 9.41
CA TYR A 692 -11.76 -11.13 9.69
C TYR A 692 -13.09 -11.64 9.15
N LYS A 693 -13.09 -12.85 8.58
CA LYS A 693 -14.29 -13.59 8.20
C LYS A 693 -14.73 -14.47 9.37
N ASN A 694 -15.61 -13.93 10.20
CA ASN A 694 -16.18 -14.64 11.34
C ASN A 694 -17.26 -15.61 10.85
N ALA A 695 -17.22 -16.85 11.34
CA ALA A 695 -18.20 -17.87 11.05
C ALA A 695 -19.35 -17.84 12.07
N ILE A 696 -20.58 -17.92 11.58
CA ILE A 696 -21.80 -18.02 12.39
C ILE A 696 -22.31 -19.47 12.27
N TYR A 697 -22.50 -20.12 13.41
CA TYR A 697 -22.90 -21.51 13.52
C TYR A 697 -24.22 -21.65 14.27
N ASN A 698 -25.05 -22.62 13.88
CA ASN A 698 -26.21 -23.03 14.68
C ASN A 698 -25.80 -23.92 15.87
N GLY A 699 -24.72 -24.70 15.74
CA GLY A 699 -24.23 -25.56 16.81
C GLY A 699 -23.33 -24.83 17.81
N CYS A 700 -23.08 -25.50 18.93
CA CYS A 700 -22.34 -24.97 20.07
C CYS A 700 -20.81 -25.01 19.88
N GLU A 701 -20.09 -24.22 20.68
CA GLU A 701 -18.63 -24.21 20.69
C GLU A 701 -18.03 -25.63 20.88
N GLY A 702 -16.98 -25.95 20.10
CA GLY A 702 -16.32 -27.26 20.11
C GLY A 702 -16.99 -28.36 19.28
N LYS A 703 -18.28 -28.26 18.94
CA LYS A 703 -18.97 -29.12 17.95
C LYS A 703 -19.98 -28.34 17.09
N PRO A 704 -19.56 -27.28 16.37
CA PRO A 704 -20.52 -26.30 15.85
C PRO A 704 -21.22 -26.70 14.54
N GLY A 705 -20.79 -27.81 13.92
CA GLY A 705 -21.24 -28.23 12.59
C GLY A 705 -20.60 -27.41 11.46
N GLU A 706 -21.23 -27.42 10.29
CA GLU A 706 -20.90 -26.48 9.21
C GLU A 706 -21.46 -25.08 9.55
N PRO A 707 -20.76 -23.99 9.19
CA PRO A 707 -21.26 -22.63 9.42
C PRO A 707 -22.46 -22.33 8.53
N VAL A 708 -23.48 -21.67 9.10
CA VAL A 708 -24.73 -21.35 8.40
C VAL A 708 -24.66 -20.01 7.67
N SER A 709 -23.78 -19.12 8.10
CA SER A 709 -23.45 -17.85 7.44
C SER A 709 -22.09 -17.35 7.91
N TYR A 710 -21.64 -16.24 7.33
CA TYR A 710 -20.42 -15.54 7.74
C TYR A 710 -20.72 -14.05 7.89
N GLU A 711 -20.03 -13.41 8.82
CA GLU A 711 -19.98 -11.95 8.97
C GLU A 711 -18.53 -11.47 8.86
N TYR A 712 -18.33 -10.21 8.46
CA TYR A 712 -17.01 -9.61 8.32
C TYR A 712 -16.86 -8.49 9.36
N SER A 713 -15.74 -8.45 10.09
CA SER A 713 -15.50 -7.42 11.12
C SER A 713 -14.01 -7.23 11.40
N ASN A 714 -13.64 -6.15 12.11
CA ASN A 714 -12.27 -5.93 12.60
C ASN A 714 -11.95 -6.70 13.91
N THR A 715 -12.71 -7.75 14.26
CA THR A 715 -12.46 -8.55 15.47
C THR A 715 -12.68 -10.02 15.17
N GLU A 716 -11.64 -10.84 15.37
CA GLU A 716 -11.73 -12.29 15.22
C GLU A 716 -12.63 -12.89 16.32
N LYS A 717 -13.85 -13.28 15.94
CA LYS A 717 -14.84 -13.85 16.86
C LYS A 717 -15.93 -14.61 16.11
N ASN A 718 -15.87 -15.94 16.13
CA ASN A 718 -16.98 -16.78 15.67
C ASN A 718 -18.18 -16.67 16.63
N THR A 719 -19.39 -16.86 16.09
CA THR A 719 -20.64 -16.82 16.83
C THR A 719 -21.31 -18.20 16.78
N TYR A 720 -21.78 -18.68 17.95
CA TYR A 720 -22.39 -20.00 18.14
C TYR A 720 -23.87 -19.87 18.54
N GLY A 721 -24.68 -20.88 18.22
CA GLY A 721 -26.12 -20.90 18.49
C GLY A 721 -26.49 -21.29 19.92
N GLU A 722 -27.79 -21.30 20.21
CA GLU A 722 -28.31 -21.79 21.50
C GLU A 722 -28.11 -23.30 21.67
N HIS A 723 -28.20 -23.77 22.91
CA HIS A 723 -28.10 -25.18 23.27
C HIS A 723 -29.50 -25.85 23.26
N PRO A 724 -29.85 -26.69 22.26
CA PRO A 724 -31.13 -27.39 22.23
C PRO A 724 -31.25 -28.51 23.29
N ASP A 725 -32.46 -28.71 23.82
CA ASP A 725 -32.81 -29.69 24.86
C ASP A 725 -34.16 -30.36 24.52
N ALA A 726 -34.13 -31.34 23.63
CA ALA A 726 -35.35 -31.98 23.12
C ALA A 726 -35.92 -33.05 24.06
N ASP A 727 -35.10 -33.69 24.89
CA ASP A 727 -35.53 -34.69 25.88
C ASP A 727 -35.75 -34.12 27.29
N ASN A 728 -35.31 -32.89 27.54
CA ASN A 728 -35.47 -32.15 28.80
C ASN A 728 -34.63 -32.77 29.95
N ASP A 729 -33.48 -33.39 29.67
CA ASP A 729 -32.54 -33.84 30.72
C ASP A 729 -31.73 -32.68 31.35
N GLY A 730 -31.69 -31.50 30.70
CA GLY A 730 -30.94 -30.32 31.15
C GLY A 730 -29.55 -30.18 30.52
N LYS A 731 -29.18 -31.06 29.59
CA LYS A 731 -28.00 -30.95 28.74
C LYS A 731 -28.38 -30.63 27.30
N CYS A 732 -27.40 -30.08 26.59
CA CYS A 732 -27.51 -29.84 25.16
C CYS A 732 -27.43 -31.14 24.35
N ASP A 733 -28.41 -31.41 23.48
CA ASP A 733 -28.41 -32.56 22.55
C ASP A 733 -27.11 -32.66 21.72
N ASP A 734 -26.64 -31.54 21.17
CA ASP A 734 -25.53 -31.50 20.22
C ASP A 734 -24.15 -31.63 20.90
N CYS A 735 -23.96 -30.97 22.05
CA CYS A 735 -22.65 -30.85 22.70
C CYS A 735 -22.52 -31.55 24.06
N GLY A 736 -23.62 -31.90 24.73
CA GLY A 736 -23.64 -32.59 26.03
C GLY A 736 -23.32 -31.70 27.26
N GLN A 737 -23.24 -30.38 27.10
CA GLN A 737 -23.02 -29.45 28.20
C GLN A 737 -24.32 -29.17 28.96
N TYR A 738 -24.26 -28.97 30.28
CA TYR A 738 -25.41 -28.54 31.08
C TYR A 738 -25.84 -27.10 30.71
N ILE A 739 -27.14 -26.90 30.44
CA ILE A 739 -27.69 -25.65 29.89
C ILE A 739 -27.78 -24.54 30.95
N ASP A 740 -27.86 -24.93 32.22
CA ASP A 740 -27.71 -24.03 33.36
C ASP A 740 -26.25 -23.75 33.73
N GLY A 741 -25.28 -24.37 33.04
CA GLY A 741 -23.83 -24.27 33.28
C GLY A 741 -23.27 -25.18 34.39
N ILE A 742 -24.11 -25.92 35.13
CA ILE A 742 -23.67 -26.61 36.36
C ILE A 742 -24.31 -27.98 36.63
N GLY A 743 -25.51 -28.28 36.12
CA GLY A 743 -26.29 -29.49 36.43
C GLY A 743 -27.16 -29.34 37.67
N ALA A 744 -27.94 -28.25 37.76
CA ALA A 744 -28.80 -27.94 38.90
C ALA A 744 -30.14 -27.34 38.46
N LYS A 745 -31.10 -28.22 38.18
CA LYS A 745 -32.39 -27.90 37.57
C LYS A 745 -33.45 -27.55 38.62
N LEU A 746 -33.96 -26.32 38.60
CA LEU A 746 -35.13 -25.94 39.39
C LEU A 746 -36.36 -26.75 38.95
N ALA A 747 -36.98 -27.44 39.91
CA ALA A 747 -38.20 -28.22 39.73
C ALA A 747 -39.45 -27.56 40.34
N GLY A 748 -39.30 -26.63 41.29
CA GLY A 748 -40.44 -25.91 41.86
C GLY A 748 -40.12 -25.07 43.09
N TYR A 749 -41.16 -24.48 43.65
CA TYR A 749 -41.12 -23.61 44.82
C TYR A 749 -42.13 -24.07 45.89
N SER A 750 -41.90 -23.72 47.15
CA SER A 750 -42.93 -23.70 48.20
C SER A 750 -42.66 -22.63 49.25
N LEU A 751 -43.61 -22.37 50.15
CA LEU A 751 -43.42 -21.45 51.29
C LEU A 751 -43.21 -22.21 52.60
N SER A 752 -42.16 -21.85 53.33
CA SER A 752 -41.97 -22.18 54.74
C SER A 752 -42.83 -21.26 55.58
N LEU A 753 -43.77 -21.85 56.34
CA LEU A 753 -44.72 -21.16 57.22
C LEU A 753 -44.75 -21.77 58.63
N THR A 754 -43.77 -22.62 58.95
CA THR A 754 -43.60 -23.34 60.23
C THR A 754 -42.63 -22.64 61.20
N GLY A 755 -42.16 -21.44 60.81
CA GLY A 755 -41.16 -20.60 61.47
C GLY A 755 -41.42 -19.13 61.14
N ASN A 756 -40.48 -18.49 60.42
CA ASN A 756 -40.67 -17.18 59.81
C ASN A 756 -41.32 -17.34 58.40
N ILE A 757 -41.08 -16.40 57.49
CA ILE A 757 -41.62 -16.39 56.12
C ILE A 757 -40.50 -16.75 55.15
N GLY A 758 -40.43 -18.02 54.76
CA GLY A 758 -39.35 -18.52 53.89
C GLY A 758 -39.85 -18.98 52.52
N VAL A 759 -38.99 -18.86 51.50
CA VAL A 759 -39.18 -19.47 50.17
C VAL A 759 -38.25 -20.67 50.04
N ASN A 760 -38.81 -21.81 49.67
CA ASN A 760 -38.11 -23.06 49.41
C ASN A 760 -37.92 -23.23 47.90
N PHE A 761 -36.68 -23.45 47.46
CA PHE A 761 -36.33 -23.77 46.07
C PHE A 761 -36.03 -25.27 45.98
N TYR A 762 -36.76 -26.00 45.14
CA TYR A 762 -36.59 -27.45 44.94
C TYR A 762 -35.72 -27.68 43.71
N MET A 763 -34.55 -28.28 43.88
CA MET A 763 -33.58 -28.52 42.81
C MET A 763 -33.38 -30.02 42.57
N GLU A 764 -33.47 -30.45 41.31
CA GLU A 764 -32.90 -31.72 40.84
C GLU A 764 -31.40 -31.45 40.57
N LEU A 765 -30.50 -32.07 41.35
CA LEU A 765 -29.05 -31.90 41.24
C LEU A 765 -28.39 -33.15 40.66
N THR A 766 -27.34 -32.97 39.87
CA THR A 766 -26.54 -34.08 39.33
C THR A 766 -25.54 -34.62 40.36
N ASP A 767 -25.11 -35.87 40.16
CA ASP A 767 -24.08 -36.51 41.01
C ASP A 767 -22.80 -35.66 41.11
N ASP A 768 -22.41 -34.93 40.05
CA ASP A 768 -21.25 -34.02 40.05
C ASP A 768 -21.36 -32.93 41.12
N ILE A 769 -22.57 -32.44 41.41
CA ILE A 769 -22.85 -31.36 42.37
C ILE A 769 -23.24 -31.91 43.75
N VAL A 770 -23.86 -33.09 43.81
CA VAL A 770 -24.16 -33.80 45.07
C VAL A 770 -22.88 -34.25 45.78
N ASN A 771 -21.85 -34.64 45.03
CA ASN A 771 -20.55 -35.07 45.58
C ASN A 771 -19.56 -33.90 45.80
N ASP A 772 -19.96 -32.66 45.54
CA ASP A 772 -19.12 -31.46 45.75
C ASP A 772 -19.37 -30.84 47.14
N GLU A 773 -18.46 -31.08 48.09
CA GLU A 773 -18.50 -30.50 49.43
C GLU A 773 -18.43 -28.96 49.43
N SER A 774 -18.00 -28.34 48.32
CA SER A 774 -17.95 -26.88 48.15
C SER A 774 -19.22 -26.27 47.55
N ALA A 775 -20.22 -27.09 47.16
CA ALA A 775 -21.42 -26.62 46.48
C ALA A 775 -22.48 -26.01 47.40
N TYR A 776 -23.07 -24.90 46.98
CA TYR A 776 -24.13 -24.18 47.70
C TYR A 776 -25.06 -23.41 46.77
N MET A 777 -26.31 -23.23 47.20
CA MET A 777 -27.18 -22.18 46.70
C MET A 777 -26.78 -20.86 47.38
N ASN A 778 -26.43 -19.86 46.59
CA ASN A 778 -26.28 -18.49 47.05
C ASN A 778 -27.60 -17.73 46.83
N PHE A 779 -28.21 -17.27 47.92
CA PHE A 779 -29.31 -16.32 47.88
C PHE A 779 -28.79 -14.89 48.00
N THR A 780 -29.32 -13.97 47.20
CA THR A 780 -29.10 -12.53 47.31
C THR A 780 -30.45 -11.85 47.54
N LEU A 781 -30.59 -11.17 48.67
CA LEU A 781 -31.78 -10.43 49.07
C LEU A 781 -31.79 -9.00 48.48
N PRO A 782 -32.96 -8.34 48.39
CA PRO A 782 -33.10 -7.00 47.79
C PRO A 782 -32.26 -5.91 48.48
N ASN A 783 -31.95 -6.10 49.76
CA ASN A 783 -31.14 -5.21 50.58
C ASN A 783 -29.62 -5.41 50.38
N GLY A 784 -29.21 -6.30 49.48
CA GLY A 784 -27.80 -6.60 49.17
C GLY A 784 -27.16 -7.67 50.06
N THR A 785 -27.86 -8.14 51.11
CA THR A 785 -27.38 -9.25 51.95
C THR A 785 -27.39 -10.55 51.17
N THR A 786 -26.33 -11.35 51.29
CA THR A 786 -26.27 -12.72 50.76
C THR A 786 -26.32 -13.74 51.88
N SER A 787 -26.96 -14.88 51.61
CA SER A 787 -26.93 -16.06 52.47
C SER A 787 -26.65 -17.31 51.64
N LYS A 788 -25.87 -18.24 52.21
CA LYS A 788 -25.55 -19.52 51.58
C LYS A 788 -26.42 -20.61 52.19
N VAL A 789 -26.72 -21.64 51.40
CA VAL A 789 -27.24 -22.92 51.87
C VAL A 789 -26.54 -24.02 51.08
N TYR A 790 -25.72 -24.82 51.75
CA TYR A 790 -24.87 -25.85 51.16
C TYR A 790 -25.66 -27.10 50.76
N VAL A 791 -25.19 -27.79 49.71
CA VAL A 791 -25.79 -29.05 49.22
C VAL A 791 -25.69 -30.16 50.26
N SER A 792 -24.56 -30.22 50.97
CA SER A 792 -24.26 -31.26 51.95
C SER A 792 -23.32 -30.72 53.07
N GLY A 793 -22.98 -31.57 54.03
CA GLY A 793 -22.06 -31.25 55.13
C GLY A 793 -22.73 -30.67 56.38
N THR A 794 -21.91 -30.11 57.28
CA THR A 794 -22.33 -29.46 58.52
C THR A 794 -21.47 -28.22 58.73
N HIS A 795 -22.09 -27.05 58.62
CA HIS A 795 -21.42 -25.74 58.58
C HIS A 795 -21.73 -24.93 59.84
N GLU A 796 -20.91 -23.93 60.17
CA GLU A 796 -21.02 -23.18 61.44
C GLU A 796 -22.33 -22.39 61.60
N ASP A 797 -22.97 -22.03 60.48
CA ASP A 797 -24.29 -21.39 60.43
C ASP A 797 -25.47 -22.38 60.37
N GLY A 798 -25.20 -23.69 60.29
CA GLY A 798 -26.19 -24.75 60.17
C GLY A 798 -26.88 -24.86 58.80
N SER A 799 -26.41 -24.14 57.77
CA SER A 799 -27.11 -23.96 56.49
C SER A 799 -26.97 -25.13 55.50
N THR A 800 -27.45 -26.33 55.83
CA THR A 800 -27.48 -27.47 54.89
C THR A 800 -28.88 -27.69 54.31
N ALA A 801 -28.97 -27.91 52.99
CA ALA A 801 -30.21 -28.20 52.28
C ALA A 801 -30.87 -29.50 52.78
N THR A 802 -32.20 -29.54 52.83
CA THR A 802 -32.96 -30.75 53.19
C THR A 802 -33.37 -31.53 51.93
N THR A 803 -33.39 -32.86 52.00
CA THR A 803 -33.84 -33.69 50.87
C THR A 803 -35.32 -34.05 50.98
N ASP A 804 -36.05 -33.91 49.87
CA ASP A 804 -37.45 -34.35 49.74
C ASP A 804 -37.58 -35.35 48.58
N THR A 805 -38.18 -36.51 48.85
CA THR A 805 -38.45 -37.58 47.88
C THR A 805 -39.94 -37.85 47.69
N THR A 806 -40.81 -37.02 48.29
CA THR A 806 -42.26 -37.24 48.35
C THR A 806 -43.04 -36.53 47.24
N VAL A 807 -42.41 -35.57 46.56
CA VAL A 807 -43.03 -34.76 45.48
C VAL A 807 -43.27 -35.58 44.20
N LYS A 808 -42.39 -36.55 43.90
CA LYS A 808 -42.43 -37.39 42.69
C LYS A 808 -41.67 -38.69 42.94
N ASP A 809 -42.35 -39.82 42.81
CA ASP A 809 -41.78 -41.16 43.08
C ASP A 809 -40.44 -41.37 42.35
N GLY A 810 -39.38 -41.60 43.12
CA GLY A 810 -38.04 -41.93 42.63
C GLY A 810 -37.11 -40.75 42.33
N VAL A 811 -37.53 -39.50 42.51
CA VAL A 811 -36.65 -38.32 42.37
C VAL A 811 -36.29 -37.74 43.75
N THR A 812 -35.04 -37.32 43.93
CA THR A 812 -34.57 -36.62 45.13
C THR A 812 -34.42 -35.14 44.84
N TYR A 813 -35.19 -34.31 45.54
CA TYR A 813 -35.12 -32.85 45.47
C TYR A 813 -34.28 -32.31 46.62
N TYR A 814 -33.32 -31.46 46.30
CA TYR A 814 -32.58 -30.67 47.29
C TYR A 814 -33.34 -29.37 47.52
N VAL A 815 -33.77 -29.15 48.76
CA VAL A 815 -34.65 -28.04 49.15
C VAL A 815 -33.82 -26.99 49.89
N PHE A 816 -33.66 -25.84 49.25
CA PHE A 816 -32.91 -24.70 49.76
C PHE A 816 -33.90 -23.62 50.24
N THR A 817 -33.88 -23.31 51.54
CA THR A 817 -34.78 -22.30 52.14
C THR A 817 -34.08 -20.96 52.27
N CYS A 818 -34.73 -19.89 51.79
CA CYS A 818 -34.35 -18.51 52.03
C CYS A 818 -35.43 -17.83 52.89
N GLU A 819 -35.07 -17.39 54.10
CA GLU A 819 -35.98 -16.67 55.02
C GLU A 819 -36.00 -15.16 54.70
N VAL A 820 -37.19 -14.55 54.70
CA VAL A 820 -37.43 -13.20 54.16
C VAL A 820 -38.16 -12.34 55.19
N ALA A 821 -37.70 -11.10 55.37
CA ALA A 821 -38.38 -10.13 56.23
C ALA A 821 -39.79 -9.83 55.70
N ALA A 822 -40.79 -9.70 56.57
CA ALA A 822 -42.18 -9.49 56.14
C ALA A 822 -42.39 -8.25 55.23
N LYS A 823 -41.57 -7.20 55.42
CA LYS A 823 -41.57 -6.00 54.56
C LYS A 823 -41.04 -6.28 53.13
N GLU A 824 -40.20 -7.29 52.94
CA GLU A 824 -39.45 -7.55 51.69
C GLU A 824 -40.17 -8.53 50.75
N MET A 825 -41.30 -9.12 51.17
CA MET A 825 -41.98 -10.24 50.48
C MET A 825 -42.47 -9.96 49.04
N THR A 826 -42.53 -8.69 48.63
CA THR A 826 -42.85 -8.21 47.26
C THR A 826 -41.59 -7.95 46.40
N SER A 827 -40.47 -8.58 46.74
CA SER A 827 -39.16 -8.25 46.15
C SER A 827 -38.37 -9.50 45.76
N ASP A 828 -37.66 -9.35 44.65
CA ASP A 828 -36.78 -10.32 44.01
C ASP A 828 -35.79 -10.95 44.99
N ILE A 829 -35.98 -12.23 45.29
CA ILE A 829 -34.96 -13.11 45.85
C ILE A 829 -34.23 -13.71 44.66
N LYS A 830 -32.92 -13.55 44.59
CA LYS A 830 -32.09 -14.17 43.54
C LYS A 830 -31.36 -15.38 44.11
N ALA A 831 -31.62 -16.55 43.56
CA ALA A 831 -31.00 -17.81 43.95
C ALA A 831 -30.10 -18.31 42.81
N GLN A 832 -28.85 -18.65 43.11
CA GLN A 832 -27.90 -19.17 42.13
C GLN A 832 -27.08 -20.30 42.76
N MET A 833 -27.03 -21.45 42.08
CA MET A 833 -26.14 -22.55 42.47
C MET A 833 -24.69 -22.22 42.14
N ILE A 834 -23.78 -22.52 43.06
CA ILE A 834 -22.34 -22.32 42.92
C ILE A 834 -21.64 -23.62 43.33
N GLY A 835 -20.59 -24.01 42.60
CA GLY A 835 -19.83 -25.23 42.86
C GLY A 835 -18.37 -25.12 42.39
N ASN A 836 -17.60 -26.17 42.64
CA ASN A 836 -16.17 -26.28 42.39
C ASN A 836 -15.39 -25.05 42.92
N ASN A 837 -15.53 -24.78 44.22
CA ASN A 837 -14.96 -23.63 44.94
C ASN A 837 -15.33 -22.24 44.37
N GLY A 838 -16.33 -22.14 43.50
CA GLY A 838 -16.74 -20.91 42.82
C GLY A 838 -16.31 -20.82 41.35
N GLU A 839 -15.60 -21.82 40.82
CA GLU A 839 -15.26 -21.88 39.39
C GLU A 839 -16.47 -22.19 38.49
N LYS A 840 -17.55 -22.79 39.05
CA LYS A 840 -18.81 -23.04 38.35
C LYS A 840 -19.95 -22.25 38.98
N THR A 841 -20.75 -21.60 38.15
CA THR A 841 -21.96 -20.87 38.54
C THR A 841 -23.14 -21.28 37.67
N GLY A 842 -24.25 -21.65 38.31
CA GLY A 842 -25.49 -22.03 37.64
C GLY A 842 -26.33 -20.84 37.16
N LYS A 843 -27.49 -21.16 36.59
CA LYS A 843 -28.55 -20.19 36.26
C LYS A 843 -29.02 -19.42 37.50
N VAL A 844 -29.25 -18.12 37.35
CA VAL A 844 -29.88 -17.28 38.37
C VAL A 844 -31.40 -17.40 38.26
N TYR A 845 -32.04 -17.92 39.31
CA TYR A 845 -33.49 -17.92 39.48
C TYR A 845 -33.90 -16.66 40.25
N THR A 846 -34.92 -15.95 39.79
CA THR A 846 -35.47 -14.77 40.47
C THR A 846 -36.93 -15.05 40.81
N TYR A 847 -37.31 -14.87 42.08
CA TYR A 847 -38.66 -15.19 42.55
C TYR A 847 -39.03 -14.41 43.82
N THR A 848 -40.32 -14.23 44.09
CA THR A 848 -40.83 -13.52 45.27
C THR A 848 -41.78 -14.39 46.12
N VAL A 849 -41.88 -14.07 47.41
CA VAL A 849 -42.89 -14.68 48.31
C VAL A 849 -44.31 -14.40 47.80
N LYS A 850 -44.56 -13.20 47.26
CA LYS A 850 -45.90 -12.81 46.77
C LYS A 850 -46.37 -13.67 45.59
N GLU A 851 -45.50 -13.99 44.64
CA GLU A 851 -45.88 -14.83 43.48
C GLU A 851 -46.40 -16.21 43.90
N TYR A 852 -45.76 -16.87 44.87
CA TYR A 852 -46.25 -18.15 45.37
C TYR A 852 -47.50 -17.99 46.25
N ALA A 853 -47.60 -16.90 47.01
CA ALA A 853 -48.81 -16.59 47.77
C ALA A 853 -50.03 -16.40 46.85
N ASP A 854 -49.88 -15.63 45.77
CA ASP A 854 -50.90 -15.42 44.74
C ASP A 854 -51.22 -16.74 44.00
N TYR A 855 -50.23 -17.60 43.78
CA TYR A 855 -50.43 -18.96 43.26
C TYR A 855 -51.30 -19.82 44.21
N ILE A 856 -50.99 -19.88 45.51
CA ILE A 856 -51.81 -20.60 46.50
C ILE A 856 -53.25 -20.07 46.50
N LEU A 857 -53.43 -18.74 46.52
CA LEU A 857 -54.75 -18.11 46.57
C LEU A 857 -55.59 -18.34 45.29
N SER A 858 -54.95 -18.57 44.14
CA SER A 858 -55.63 -18.87 42.87
C SER A 858 -55.86 -20.36 42.63
N HIS A 859 -55.08 -21.25 43.25
CA HIS A 859 -55.14 -22.70 43.01
C HIS A 859 -55.71 -23.53 44.19
N THR A 860 -55.87 -22.94 45.38
CA THR A 860 -56.41 -23.63 46.58
C THR A 860 -57.90 -23.32 46.79
N SER A 861 -58.75 -24.33 46.66
CA SER A 861 -60.17 -24.20 47.03
C SER A 861 -60.33 -24.03 48.54
N ALA A 862 -60.98 -22.93 48.95
CA ALA A 862 -61.51 -22.78 50.30
C ALA A 862 -62.82 -23.55 50.52
N GLU A 863 -63.51 -23.96 49.44
CA GLU A 863 -64.73 -24.78 49.51
C GLU A 863 -64.38 -26.27 49.67
N GLY A 864 -65.14 -26.96 50.53
CA GLY A 864 -65.08 -28.41 50.71
C GLY A 864 -64.00 -28.95 51.67
N SER A 865 -63.01 -28.16 52.08
CA SER A 865 -61.94 -28.61 53.00
C SER A 865 -61.58 -27.56 54.05
N ASN A 866 -61.66 -27.94 55.33
CA ASN A 866 -61.21 -27.10 56.45
C ASN A 866 -59.71 -26.76 56.35
N TYR A 867 -58.89 -27.69 55.83
CA TYR A 867 -57.45 -27.46 55.62
C TYR A 867 -57.19 -26.52 54.44
N GLY A 868 -57.96 -26.63 53.34
CA GLY A 868 -57.89 -25.68 52.22
C GLY A 868 -58.28 -24.27 52.65
N SER A 869 -59.40 -24.14 53.37
CA SER A 869 -59.86 -22.87 53.95
C SER A 869 -58.82 -22.25 54.90
N ALA A 870 -58.23 -23.03 55.81
CA ALA A 870 -57.19 -22.56 56.72
C ALA A 870 -55.88 -22.19 56.01
N THR A 871 -55.53 -22.87 54.91
CA THR A 871 -54.37 -22.53 54.07
C THR A 871 -54.58 -21.18 53.39
N VAL A 872 -55.76 -20.94 52.80
CA VAL A 872 -56.14 -19.63 52.20
C VAL A 872 -56.12 -18.52 53.26
N GLN A 873 -56.67 -18.76 54.46
CA GLN A 873 -56.64 -17.79 55.56
C GLN A 873 -55.21 -17.49 56.06
N LEU A 874 -54.33 -18.49 56.10
CA LEU A 874 -52.92 -18.30 56.46
C LEU A 874 -52.20 -17.41 55.45
N VAL A 875 -52.36 -17.67 54.15
CA VAL A 875 -51.73 -16.83 53.11
C VAL A 875 -52.31 -15.41 53.11
N LYS A 876 -53.63 -15.24 53.28
CA LYS A 876 -54.24 -13.91 53.50
C LYS A 876 -53.63 -13.18 54.70
N GLY A 877 -53.47 -13.88 55.83
CA GLY A 877 -52.87 -13.31 57.04
C GLY A 877 -51.42 -12.88 56.83
N MET A 878 -50.63 -13.70 56.15
CA MET A 878 -49.23 -13.43 55.81
C MET A 878 -49.10 -12.18 54.92
N LEU A 879 -49.87 -12.11 53.82
CA LEU A 879 -49.86 -10.98 52.90
C LEU A 879 -50.36 -9.67 53.55
N ASN A 880 -51.37 -9.75 54.41
CA ASN A 880 -51.83 -8.61 55.20
C ASN A 880 -50.73 -8.09 56.14
N TYR A 881 -50.04 -8.99 56.86
CA TYR A 881 -48.91 -8.65 57.72
C TYR A 881 -47.75 -8.04 56.93
N GLY A 882 -47.42 -8.57 55.75
CA GLY A 882 -46.42 -7.98 54.85
C GLY A 882 -46.78 -6.57 54.38
N GLY A 883 -48.01 -6.36 53.90
CA GLY A 883 -48.48 -5.04 53.47
C GLY A 883 -48.52 -4.00 54.60
N ALA A 884 -48.80 -4.42 55.83
CA ALA A 884 -48.69 -3.57 57.01
C ALA A 884 -47.22 -3.25 57.34
N ALA A 885 -46.33 -4.25 57.31
CA ALA A 885 -44.90 -4.08 57.57
C ALA A 885 -44.24 -3.14 56.53
N GLN A 886 -44.59 -3.28 55.26
CA GLN A 886 -44.16 -2.38 54.17
C GLN A 886 -44.50 -0.90 54.47
N LYS A 887 -45.75 -0.62 54.88
CA LYS A 887 -46.20 0.73 55.26
C LYS A 887 -45.40 1.29 56.44
N TYR A 888 -45.22 0.49 57.50
CA TYR A 888 -44.54 0.93 58.72
C TYR A 888 -43.04 1.18 58.51
N PHE A 889 -42.35 0.32 57.74
CA PHE A 889 -40.93 0.46 57.44
C PHE A 889 -40.63 1.35 56.21
N GLY A 890 -41.66 1.93 55.56
CA GLY A 890 -41.49 2.78 54.38
C GLY A 890 -40.92 2.05 53.15
N TYR A 891 -41.13 0.74 53.05
CA TYR A 891 -40.50 -0.13 52.06
C TYR A 891 -41.50 -0.56 50.98
N LYS A 892 -41.24 -0.23 49.70
CA LYS A 892 -42.12 -0.50 48.54
C LYS A 892 -43.61 -0.21 48.84
N THR A 893 -43.92 0.98 49.33
CA THR A 893 -45.28 1.34 49.76
C THR A 893 -46.28 1.54 48.60
N ASP A 894 -45.78 1.49 47.37
CA ASP A 894 -46.47 1.54 46.08
C ASP A 894 -46.87 0.16 45.54
N GLN A 895 -46.31 -0.93 46.10
CA GLN A 895 -46.58 -2.32 45.71
C GLN A 895 -46.67 -3.19 46.96
N LEU A 896 -47.82 -3.17 47.63
CA LEU A 896 -48.03 -3.84 48.91
C LEU A 896 -48.40 -5.31 48.70
N ALA A 897 -47.91 -6.19 49.57
CA ALA A 897 -48.29 -7.60 49.58
C ALA A 897 -49.81 -7.80 49.76
N SER A 898 -50.47 -6.85 50.45
CA SER A 898 -51.91 -6.80 50.68
C SER A 898 -52.74 -6.29 49.48
N ASP A 899 -52.13 -5.85 48.38
CA ASP A 899 -52.88 -5.24 47.29
C ASP A 899 -53.73 -6.27 46.53
N GLY A 900 -55.00 -5.91 46.30
CA GLY A 900 -56.04 -6.80 45.75
C GLY A 900 -56.65 -7.79 46.76
N LEU A 901 -56.20 -7.80 48.01
CA LEU A 901 -56.57 -8.83 48.98
C LEU A 901 -57.92 -8.56 49.67
N ALA A 902 -58.90 -9.44 49.46
CA ALA A 902 -60.20 -9.37 50.13
C ALA A 902 -60.14 -9.99 51.54
N LEU A 903 -60.09 -9.15 52.57
CA LEU A 903 -60.09 -9.53 53.98
C LEU A 903 -61.50 -9.35 54.57
N THR A 904 -62.32 -10.40 54.53
CA THR A 904 -63.74 -10.34 54.96
C THR A 904 -64.08 -11.34 56.07
N GLU A 905 -63.15 -12.22 56.41
CA GLU A 905 -63.28 -13.22 57.46
C GLU A 905 -63.11 -12.59 58.87
N PRO A 906 -63.82 -13.08 59.92
CA PRO A 906 -63.77 -12.48 61.26
C PRO A 906 -62.39 -12.42 61.93
N VAL A 907 -61.41 -13.19 61.46
CA VAL A 907 -60.01 -13.15 61.91
C VAL A 907 -59.29 -11.86 61.49
N PHE A 908 -59.87 -11.10 60.55
CA PHE A 908 -59.37 -9.81 60.05
C PHE A 908 -60.21 -8.60 60.52
N ASP A 909 -61.24 -8.79 61.37
CA ASP A 909 -62.00 -7.68 61.94
C ASP A 909 -61.21 -6.95 63.03
N ASP A 910 -60.81 -5.72 62.75
CA ASP A 910 -60.18 -4.77 63.67
C ASP A 910 -60.85 -4.73 65.05
N THR A 911 -62.18 -4.74 65.11
CA THR A 911 -62.93 -4.62 66.37
C THR A 911 -62.66 -5.84 67.26
N SER A 912 -62.76 -7.03 66.68
CA SER A 912 -62.48 -8.30 67.36
C SER A 912 -61.01 -8.44 67.72
N ILE A 913 -60.08 -8.06 66.83
CA ILE A 913 -58.64 -8.07 67.06
C ILE A 913 -58.25 -7.16 68.24
N ILE A 914 -58.70 -5.90 68.23
CA ILE A 914 -58.39 -4.91 69.28
C ILE A 914 -58.97 -5.37 70.63
N ASN A 915 -60.20 -5.89 70.65
CA ASN A 915 -60.81 -6.41 71.87
C ASN A 915 -60.05 -7.63 72.44
N PHE A 916 -59.54 -8.53 71.59
CA PHE A 916 -58.70 -9.63 72.06
C PHE A 916 -57.35 -9.14 72.61
N ILE A 917 -56.63 -8.31 71.83
CA ILE A 917 -55.31 -7.79 72.21
C ILE A 917 -55.37 -7.05 73.55
N LYS A 918 -56.43 -6.26 73.79
CA LYS A 918 -56.65 -5.51 75.05
C LYS A 918 -57.11 -6.35 76.25
N GLY A 919 -57.31 -7.65 76.10
CA GLY A 919 -57.60 -8.53 77.23
C GLY A 919 -56.43 -8.61 78.22
N GLU A 920 -56.69 -8.46 79.52
CA GLU A 920 -55.65 -8.44 80.56
C GLU A 920 -54.75 -9.69 80.58
N ALA A 921 -55.20 -10.83 80.04
CA ALA A 921 -54.39 -12.04 79.90
C ALA A 921 -53.20 -11.90 78.93
N ASN A 922 -53.26 -10.95 77.98
CA ASN A 922 -52.15 -10.66 77.07
C ASN A 922 -51.09 -9.75 77.69
N LYS A 923 -51.40 -9.06 78.79
CA LYS A 923 -50.53 -8.09 79.45
C LYS A 923 -49.24 -8.73 79.93
N ALA A 924 -48.11 -8.02 79.77
CA ALA A 924 -46.84 -8.45 80.35
C ALA A 924 -46.98 -8.52 81.88
N SER A 925 -46.50 -9.59 82.50
CA SER A 925 -46.50 -9.74 83.96
C SER A 925 -45.17 -10.22 84.47
N ILE A 926 -44.68 -9.57 85.52
CA ILE A 926 -43.48 -9.96 86.26
C ILE A 926 -43.94 -10.69 87.53
N ILE A 927 -43.39 -11.88 87.77
CA ILE A 927 -43.57 -12.64 89.00
C ILE A 927 -42.20 -12.74 89.66
N ASN A 928 -41.99 -11.91 90.68
CA ASN A 928 -40.80 -11.96 91.51
C ASN A 928 -41.06 -12.89 92.71
N TYR A 929 -40.24 -13.94 92.81
CA TYR A 929 -40.07 -14.74 94.02
C TYR A 929 -38.77 -14.34 94.77
N SER A 930 -38.21 -13.18 94.42
CA SER A 930 -36.90 -12.67 94.80
C SER A 930 -36.95 -11.18 95.13
N ASP A 931 -35.85 -10.66 95.67
CA ASP A 931 -35.71 -9.23 95.99
C ASP A 931 -35.66 -8.37 94.71
N PRO A 932 -36.60 -7.43 94.49
CA PRO A 932 -36.63 -6.56 93.30
C PRO A 932 -35.41 -5.62 93.19
N ASP A 933 -34.68 -5.38 94.28
CA ASP A 933 -33.47 -4.55 94.24
C ASP A 933 -32.26 -5.30 93.61
N LYS A 934 -32.29 -6.65 93.54
CA LYS A 934 -31.23 -7.47 92.94
C LYS A 934 -31.36 -7.62 91.42
N VAL A 935 -32.59 -7.76 90.91
CA VAL A 935 -32.90 -8.05 89.49
C VAL A 935 -34.08 -7.22 89.01
N THR A 936 -33.91 -6.49 87.90
CA THR A 936 -34.98 -5.72 87.25
C THR A 936 -35.06 -6.04 85.77
N PHE A 937 -36.20 -6.55 85.29
CA PHE A 937 -36.55 -6.50 83.87
C PHE A 937 -36.76 -5.03 83.46
N LYS A 938 -35.85 -4.48 82.64
CA LYS A 938 -35.85 -3.04 82.29
C LYS A 938 -36.77 -2.71 81.13
N SER A 939 -36.81 -3.57 80.11
CA SER A 939 -37.67 -3.43 78.95
C SER A 939 -37.74 -4.76 78.19
N ALA A 940 -38.78 -4.92 77.38
CA ALA A 940 -38.91 -6.02 76.44
C ALA A 940 -39.53 -5.48 75.14
N TYR A 941 -39.14 -6.05 74.00
CA TYR A 941 -39.61 -5.63 72.68
C TYR A 941 -39.65 -6.80 71.70
N LEU A 942 -40.34 -6.60 70.59
CA LEU A 942 -40.42 -7.54 69.48
C LEU A 942 -39.56 -7.01 68.32
N SER A 943 -38.63 -7.82 67.83
CA SER A 943 -37.82 -7.52 66.64
C SER A 943 -38.41 -8.23 65.43
N LEU A 944 -38.52 -7.52 64.31
CA LEU A 944 -39.16 -7.98 63.06
C LEU A 944 -38.25 -7.75 61.84
N ASN A 945 -36.94 -7.63 62.03
CA ASN A 945 -36.03 -7.14 60.98
C ASN A 945 -35.72 -8.19 59.88
N SER A 946 -35.67 -9.47 60.27
CA SER A 946 -35.37 -10.62 59.38
C SER A 946 -36.10 -11.85 59.89
N THR A 947 -35.99 -12.11 61.21
CA THR A 947 -36.75 -13.09 61.97
C THR A 947 -37.70 -12.40 62.95
N THR A 948 -38.65 -13.14 63.52
CA THR A 948 -39.56 -12.66 64.57
C THR A 948 -39.04 -13.03 65.96
N ASP A 949 -38.30 -12.11 66.59
CA ASP A 949 -37.56 -12.39 67.83
C ASP A 949 -38.13 -11.62 69.03
N LEU A 950 -38.24 -12.27 70.19
CA LEU A 950 -38.53 -11.57 71.46
C LEU A 950 -37.22 -11.21 72.17
N CYS A 951 -37.04 -9.93 72.44
CA CYS A 951 -35.88 -9.39 73.14
C CYS A 951 -36.28 -8.89 74.53
N VAL A 952 -35.54 -9.31 75.56
CA VAL A 952 -35.77 -8.91 76.96
C VAL A 952 -34.47 -8.39 77.57
N TYR A 953 -34.49 -7.19 78.15
CA TYR A 953 -33.35 -6.63 78.88
C TYR A 953 -33.51 -6.83 80.39
N VAL A 954 -32.51 -7.46 81.00
CA VAL A 954 -32.42 -7.72 82.44
C VAL A 954 -31.23 -6.96 83.03
N GLN A 955 -31.48 -6.14 84.03
CA GLN A 955 -30.45 -5.52 84.86
C GLN A 955 -30.26 -6.32 86.13
N PHE A 956 -29.00 -6.57 86.48
CA PHE A 956 -28.60 -7.09 87.78
C PHE A 956 -27.93 -5.99 88.61
N ALA A 957 -27.96 -6.10 89.93
CA ALA A 957 -27.18 -5.26 90.84
C ALA A 957 -25.66 -5.51 90.70
N GLU A 958 -24.84 -4.63 91.27
CA GLU A 958 -23.36 -4.71 91.18
C GLU A 958 -22.77 -5.90 91.96
N ASP A 959 -23.46 -6.37 93.00
CA ASP A 959 -23.04 -7.49 93.86
C ASP A 959 -23.45 -8.87 93.31
N VAL A 960 -24.28 -8.93 92.27
CA VAL A 960 -24.73 -10.18 91.65
C VAL A 960 -23.75 -10.63 90.55
N THR A 961 -23.13 -11.79 90.76
CA THR A 961 -22.31 -12.46 89.73
C THR A 961 -23.20 -13.26 88.79
N VAL A 962 -23.22 -12.90 87.50
CA VAL A 962 -24.09 -13.53 86.49
C VAL A 962 -23.38 -14.66 85.74
N GLN A 963 -24.07 -15.80 85.56
CA GLN A 963 -23.61 -17.00 84.84
C GLN A 963 -24.64 -17.43 83.78
N GLU A 964 -24.21 -18.23 82.79
CA GLU A 964 -25.03 -18.59 81.61
C GLU A 964 -26.15 -19.61 81.91
N ASP A 965 -26.07 -20.33 83.03
CA ASP A 965 -27.07 -21.26 83.53
C ASP A 965 -28.15 -20.60 84.40
N MET A 966 -27.98 -19.32 84.77
CA MET A 966 -28.99 -18.54 85.47
C MET A 966 -30.20 -18.19 84.59
N PHE A 967 -30.08 -18.31 83.27
CA PHE A 967 -31.12 -17.97 82.30
C PHE A 967 -31.80 -19.22 81.76
N ALA A 968 -33.13 -19.21 81.74
CA ALA A 968 -33.94 -20.19 81.02
C ALA A 968 -35.15 -19.51 80.36
N ILE A 969 -35.71 -20.14 79.33
CA ILE A 969 -36.96 -19.71 78.71
C ILE A 969 -37.89 -20.92 78.66
N ARG A 970 -39.14 -20.75 79.11
CA ARG A 970 -40.17 -21.80 79.02
C ARG A 970 -41.35 -21.40 78.15
N LEU A 971 -41.98 -22.42 77.54
CA LEU A 971 -43.27 -22.33 76.87
C LEU A 971 -44.21 -23.37 77.50
N GLY A 972 -44.95 -22.95 78.53
CA GLY A 972 -45.67 -23.87 79.42
C GLY A 972 -44.69 -24.78 80.17
N SER A 973 -44.95 -26.09 80.21
CA SER A 973 -44.08 -27.06 80.90
C SER A 973 -42.75 -27.34 80.18
N ASN A 974 -42.57 -26.86 78.95
CA ASN A 974 -41.39 -27.18 78.13
C ASN A 974 -40.34 -26.09 78.24
N GLU A 975 -39.09 -26.47 78.47
CA GLU A 975 -37.93 -25.58 78.37
C GLU A 975 -37.51 -25.44 76.90
N ILE A 976 -37.14 -24.22 76.50
CA ILE A 976 -36.63 -23.93 75.15
C ILE A 976 -35.15 -24.30 75.07
N SER A 977 -34.72 -24.87 73.95
CA SER A 977 -33.33 -25.30 73.77
C SER A 977 -32.37 -24.11 73.69
N LYS A 978 -31.17 -24.23 74.26
CA LYS A 978 -30.14 -23.18 74.27
C LYS A 978 -29.65 -22.74 72.89
N ASN A 979 -29.86 -23.55 71.84
CA ASN A 979 -29.58 -23.13 70.46
C ASN A 979 -30.69 -22.29 69.80
N GLN A 980 -31.76 -21.95 70.53
CA GLN A 980 -32.87 -21.12 70.04
C GLN A 980 -32.90 -19.71 70.67
N TYR A 981 -32.04 -19.44 71.66
CA TYR A 981 -31.94 -18.13 72.28
C TYR A 981 -30.50 -17.75 72.63
N GLU A 982 -30.19 -16.47 72.47
CA GLU A 982 -28.90 -15.87 72.79
C GLU A 982 -28.99 -15.05 74.10
N VAL A 983 -27.93 -15.03 74.91
CA VAL A 983 -27.79 -14.12 76.05
C VAL A 983 -26.51 -13.29 75.90
N THR A 984 -26.65 -11.98 75.68
CA THR A 984 -25.52 -11.05 75.46
C THR A 984 -25.41 -10.01 76.58
N LYS A 985 -24.18 -9.74 77.06
CA LYS A 985 -23.93 -8.61 77.97
C LYS A 985 -23.87 -7.31 77.15
N VAL A 986 -24.64 -6.31 77.56
CA VAL A 986 -24.96 -5.12 76.74
C VAL A 986 -24.04 -3.94 77.04
N ASN A 987 -23.55 -3.84 78.29
CA ASN A 987 -22.71 -2.75 78.78
C ASN A 987 -21.85 -3.22 79.98
N GLU A 988 -20.98 -2.36 80.49
CA GLU A 988 -20.16 -2.66 81.68
C GLU A 988 -21.03 -2.92 82.92
N GLY A 989 -22.05 -2.07 83.13
CA GLY A 989 -22.96 -2.09 84.28
C GLY A 989 -24.02 -3.19 84.24
N ASN A 990 -23.61 -4.47 84.28
CA ASN A 990 -24.42 -5.66 84.61
C ASN A 990 -25.81 -5.77 83.94
N CYS A 991 -25.98 -5.26 82.71
CA CYS A 991 -27.19 -5.43 81.92
C CYS A 991 -27.00 -6.49 80.81
N TYR A 992 -27.99 -7.37 80.67
CA TYR A 992 -28.00 -8.49 79.73
C TYR A 992 -29.24 -8.45 78.84
N LYS A 993 -29.08 -8.80 77.56
CA LYS A 993 -30.15 -8.98 76.57
C LYS A 993 -30.35 -10.47 76.34
N ILE A 994 -31.56 -10.95 76.58
CA ILE A 994 -32.00 -12.29 76.19
C ILE A 994 -32.75 -12.15 74.86
N THR A 995 -32.37 -12.93 73.85
CA THR A 995 -32.98 -12.91 72.52
C THR A 995 -33.53 -14.29 72.21
N LEU A 996 -34.86 -14.48 72.21
CA LEU A 996 -35.49 -15.70 71.69
C LEU A 996 -35.71 -15.53 70.18
N HIS A 997 -35.06 -16.36 69.37
CA HIS A 997 -35.04 -16.20 67.92
C HIS A 997 -36.17 -16.97 67.21
N GLY A 998 -36.66 -16.41 66.10
CA GLY A 998 -37.43 -17.14 65.09
C GLY A 998 -38.74 -17.76 65.59
N ILE A 999 -39.53 -17.00 66.36
CA ILE A 999 -40.79 -17.47 66.92
C ILE A 999 -41.78 -17.79 65.80
N LYS A 1000 -42.25 -19.04 65.81
CA LYS A 1000 -43.19 -19.56 64.81
C LYS A 1000 -44.46 -18.72 64.74
N ALA A 1001 -44.98 -18.49 63.54
CA ALA A 1001 -46.26 -17.81 63.34
C ALA A 1001 -47.39 -18.35 64.23
N SER A 1002 -47.50 -19.68 64.36
CA SER A 1002 -48.46 -20.37 65.24
C SER A 1002 -48.26 -20.10 66.73
N GLN A 1003 -47.07 -19.69 67.16
CA GLN A 1003 -46.73 -19.41 68.56
C GLN A 1003 -46.87 -17.92 68.95
N LEU A 1004 -47.20 -17.02 68.00
CA LEU A 1004 -47.29 -15.57 68.26
C LEU A 1004 -48.32 -15.17 69.34
N GLN A 1005 -49.38 -15.97 69.55
CA GLN A 1005 -50.35 -15.73 70.64
C GLN A 1005 -49.93 -16.36 71.99
N LYS A 1006 -48.71 -16.90 72.11
CA LYS A 1006 -48.19 -17.44 73.37
C LYS A 1006 -47.34 -16.40 74.09
N GLN A 1007 -47.37 -16.47 75.42
CA GLN A 1007 -46.35 -15.87 76.26
C GLN A 1007 -45.30 -16.92 76.59
N TYR A 1008 -44.04 -16.50 76.57
CA TYR A 1008 -42.91 -17.25 77.07
C TYR A 1008 -42.56 -16.75 78.47
N GLU A 1009 -42.04 -17.64 79.30
CA GLU A 1009 -41.62 -17.33 80.66
C GLU A 1009 -40.10 -17.22 80.65
N PHE A 1010 -39.61 -15.98 80.71
CA PHE A 1010 -38.18 -15.66 80.79
C PHE A 1010 -37.76 -15.75 82.26
N GLU A 1011 -37.07 -16.82 82.61
CA GLU A 1011 -36.65 -17.14 83.97
C GLU A 1011 -35.22 -16.64 84.23
N VAL A 1012 -35.04 -15.95 85.36
CA VAL A 1012 -33.75 -15.57 85.91
C VAL A 1012 -33.63 -16.17 87.31
N ASN A 1013 -32.77 -17.17 87.43
CA ASN A 1013 -32.54 -17.95 88.65
C ASN A 1013 -31.36 -17.36 89.43
N LEU A 1014 -31.60 -16.98 90.69
CA LEU A 1014 -30.55 -16.56 91.63
C LEU A 1014 -30.17 -17.73 92.55
N SER A 1015 -29.03 -17.61 93.22
CA SER A 1015 -28.65 -18.52 94.31
C SER A 1015 -29.69 -18.51 95.45
N ASP A 1016 -29.78 -19.63 96.17
CA ASP A 1016 -30.70 -19.85 97.30
C ASP A 1016 -32.21 -19.81 96.96
N ALA A 1017 -32.56 -20.25 95.75
CA ALA A 1017 -33.93 -20.47 95.26
C ALA A 1017 -34.80 -19.20 95.09
N GLU A 1018 -34.18 -18.03 95.06
CA GLU A 1018 -34.79 -16.79 94.58
C GLU A 1018 -34.90 -16.81 93.04
N GLN A 1019 -36.07 -16.51 92.47
CA GLN A 1019 -36.29 -16.46 91.02
C GLN A 1019 -37.07 -15.20 90.62
N ALA A 1020 -36.72 -14.59 89.49
CA ALA A 1020 -37.51 -13.56 88.83
C ALA A 1020 -37.98 -14.06 87.46
N VAL A 1021 -39.29 -13.98 87.19
CA VAL A 1021 -39.89 -14.47 85.93
C VAL A 1021 -40.66 -13.35 85.24
N LEU A 1022 -40.35 -13.10 83.96
CA LEU A 1022 -41.17 -12.24 83.09
C LEU A 1022 -41.98 -13.10 82.13
N LYS A 1023 -43.31 -12.98 82.18
CA LYS A 1023 -44.22 -13.54 81.16
C LYS A 1023 -44.43 -12.52 80.06
N TYR A 1024 -43.92 -12.83 78.86
CA TYR A 1024 -43.92 -11.92 77.73
C TYR A 1024 -44.06 -12.65 76.39
N GLY A 1025 -44.78 -12.05 75.45
CA GLY A 1025 -45.05 -12.60 74.12
C GLY A 1025 -45.35 -11.50 73.11
N ALA A 1026 -45.53 -11.85 71.83
CA ALA A 1026 -45.89 -10.88 70.82
C ALA A 1026 -47.26 -10.22 71.12
N THR A 1027 -48.20 -10.93 71.78
CA THR A 1027 -49.44 -10.31 72.29
C THR A 1027 -49.23 -9.36 73.47
N SER A 1028 -48.14 -9.48 74.24
CA SER A 1028 -47.79 -8.53 75.31
C SER A 1028 -47.17 -7.25 74.77
N TYR A 1029 -46.37 -7.35 73.71
CA TYR A 1029 -45.99 -6.20 72.90
C TYR A 1029 -47.23 -5.52 72.30
N ALA A 1030 -48.14 -6.31 71.71
CA ALA A 1030 -49.38 -5.84 71.12
C ALA A 1030 -50.30 -5.10 72.10
N TYR A 1031 -50.53 -5.67 73.30
CA TYR A 1031 -51.30 -5.04 74.38
C TYR A 1031 -50.74 -3.64 74.70
N THR A 1032 -49.41 -3.54 74.77
CA THR A 1032 -48.71 -2.29 75.09
C THR A 1032 -48.90 -1.24 74.00
N VAL A 1033 -48.67 -1.59 72.72
CA VAL A 1033 -48.90 -0.72 71.54
C VAL A 1033 -50.37 -0.27 71.40
N MET A 1034 -51.32 -1.13 71.79
CA MET A 1034 -52.75 -0.82 71.76
C MET A 1034 -53.22 -0.01 72.98
N SER A 1035 -52.39 0.13 74.02
CA SER A 1035 -52.66 0.98 75.18
C SER A 1035 -52.26 2.45 74.92
N SER A 1036 -52.73 3.36 75.77
CA SER A 1036 -52.34 4.77 75.72
C SER A 1036 -50.91 5.05 76.19
N ALA A 1037 -50.17 4.04 76.69
CA ALA A 1037 -48.76 4.19 77.04
C ALA A 1037 -47.87 4.53 75.82
N CYS A 1038 -48.35 4.23 74.61
CA CYS A 1038 -47.62 4.43 73.35
C CYS A 1038 -48.16 5.60 72.49
N ASP A 1039 -49.14 6.37 72.96
CA ASP A 1039 -49.78 7.45 72.17
C ASP A 1039 -48.81 8.58 71.75
N ASN A 1040 -47.66 8.70 72.42
CA ASN A 1040 -46.62 9.71 72.13
C ASN A 1040 -45.51 9.20 71.17
N ILE A 1041 -45.69 8.05 70.51
CA ILE A 1041 -44.69 7.47 69.61
C ILE A 1041 -44.96 7.90 68.16
N ASP A 1042 -43.95 8.41 67.47
CA ASP A 1042 -44.05 8.73 66.03
C ASP A 1042 -44.42 7.47 65.23
N ASN A 1043 -45.34 7.61 64.27
CA ASN A 1043 -45.91 6.50 63.49
C ASN A 1043 -46.66 5.42 64.31
N ILE A 1044 -47.14 5.73 65.53
CA ILE A 1044 -47.92 4.79 66.38
C ILE A 1044 -49.10 4.11 65.65
N GLU A 1045 -49.80 4.82 64.76
CA GLU A 1045 -50.95 4.25 64.06
C GLU A 1045 -50.50 3.19 63.02
N SER A 1046 -49.41 3.45 62.29
CA SER A 1046 -48.79 2.44 61.41
C SER A 1046 -48.24 1.24 62.20
N LEU A 1047 -47.71 1.46 63.41
CA LEU A 1047 -47.28 0.38 64.31
C LEU A 1047 -48.48 -0.46 64.79
N ARG A 1048 -49.63 0.18 65.04
CA ARG A 1048 -50.89 -0.50 65.38
C ARG A 1048 -51.40 -1.36 64.22
N GLU A 1049 -51.31 -0.88 62.98
CA GLU A 1049 -51.63 -1.71 61.80
C GLU A 1049 -50.76 -2.97 61.71
N VAL A 1050 -49.43 -2.84 61.84
CA VAL A 1050 -48.50 -4.00 61.87
C VAL A 1050 -48.88 -4.99 62.97
N VAL A 1051 -49.18 -4.48 64.17
CA VAL A 1051 -49.54 -5.30 65.34
C VAL A 1051 -50.87 -6.05 65.14
N LYS A 1052 -51.90 -5.41 64.56
CA LYS A 1052 -53.16 -6.10 64.23
C LYS A 1052 -52.94 -7.19 63.18
N ALA A 1053 -52.20 -6.87 62.12
CA ALA A 1053 -51.94 -7.80 61.02
C ALA A 1053 -51.08 -9.00 61.46
N LEU A 1054 -50.05 -8.78 62.30
CA LEU A 1054 -49.25 -9.83 62.92
C LEU A 1054 -50.11 -10.76 63.81
N TYR A 1055 -51.03 -10.20 64.60
CA TYR A 1055 -51.96 -10.99 65.40
C TYR A 1055 -52.90 -11.84 64.53
N ALA A 1056 -53.44 -11.27 63.44
CA ALA A 1056 -54.28 -11.99 62.49
C ALA A 1056 -53.50 -13.13 61.80
N TYR A 1057 -52.27 -12.86 61.34
CA TYR A 1057 -51.37 -13.88 60.77
C TYR A 1057 -51.13 -15.05 61.75
N GLY A 1058 -50.79 -14.76 63.00
CA GLY A 1058 -50.60 -15.81 64.02
C GLY A 1058 -51.87 -16.59 64.36
N SER A 1059 -53.04 -15.94 64.26
CA SER A 1059 -54.35 -16.59 64.41
C SER A 1059 -54.62 -17.58 63.27
N CYS A 1060 -54.37 -17.18 62.02
CA CYS A 1060 -54.50 -18.07 60.87
C CYS A 1060 -53.49 -19.22 60.91
N ALA A 1061 -52.27 -18.97 61.38
CA ALA A 1061 -51.23 -20.00 61.51
C ALA A 1061 -51.61 -21.09 62.54
N GLN A 1062 -52.23 -20.73 63.66
CA GLN A 1062 -52.80 -21.71 64.60
C GLN A 1062 -53.95 -22.52 63.99
N GLY A 1063 -54.83 -21.86 63.23
CA GLY A 1063 -55.89 -22.55 62.48
C GLY A 1063 -55.32 -23.57 61.49
N TYR A 1064 -54.33 -23.17 60.70
CA TYR A 1064 -53.64 -24.04 59.75
C TYR A 1064 -52.95 -25.23 60.44
N GLU A 1065 -52.15 -25.03 61.48
CA GLU A 1065 -51.53 -26.15 62.22
C GLU A 1065 -52.57 -27.11 62.83
N TYR A 1066 -53.68 -26.59 63.36
CA TYR A 1066 -54.74 -27.41 63.94
C TYR A 1066 -55.40 -28.36 62.92
N TYR A 1067 -55.62 -27.89 61.69
CA TYR A 1067 -56.16 -28.73 60.61
C TYR A 1067 -55.08 -29.56 59.91
N LYS A 1068 -53.83 -29.10 59.85
CA LYS A 1068 -52.69 -29.87 59.34
C LYS A 1068 -52.45 -31.13 60.17
N ASN A 1069 -52.48 -31.01 61.49
CA ASN A 1069 -52.26 -32.13 62.43
C ASN A 1069 -53.49 -33.05 62.60
N LYS A 1070 -54.47 -32.96 61.69
CA LYS A 1070 -55.73 -33.72 61.71
C LYS A 1070 -56.05 -34.45 60.40
N ASN A 1071 -55.30 -34.17 59.34
CA ASN A 1071 -55.35 -34.85 58.05
C ASN A 1071 -54.08 -35.68 57.85
#